data_AF-A0A847GNW9-F1
#
_entry.id   AF-A0A847GNW9-F1
#
_cell.length_a   1.000
_cell.length_b   1.000
_cell.length_c   1.000
_cell.angle_alpha   90.00
_cell.angle_beta   90.00
_cell.angle_gamma   90.00
#
_symmetry.space_group_name_H-M   'P 1'
#
loop_
_entity.id
_entity.type
_entity.pdbx_description
1 polymer ?
#
loop_
_entity_poly.entity_id
_entity_poly.type
_entity_poly.pdbx_seq_one_letter_code
_entity_poly.pdbx_strand_id
1 'polypeptide(L)'
;MMRNTVWFIAAIGLGTIATAVFSAECGPEARTLWDCETTAGIAGLVLERENIKQGEAAVRWRDHTQTAGFSVPDVPRDWSRFNLLRLWIHNARPLPARFMILVPSENPDTEGMDYWGYGVRLDFEGWKEIVVPIGNRGGTRSPRGWDQVDALRFTAAGWGNVPQAEADVIIDDVRLEYDPPRPGPRMTDAQFFDRLDLARDELAAVRAAVQAGNLEAAKAALLEHLRSRTAPRWWFDWSERPKRTGPVEGGSEGWDYYVTSFRVDWTGWKQFTLPLNEWGRARQPIGWHHINSLSFSSTYGDRTPSPETVLVLDGVELVGEKTVVLGDFETAEDFRRWGALQPTTEIVKQGKQAATWAQLPTRPGLRLEDLPHDWRSFKSLRFWAYSAKATGDVLTLTADSDTPDVRRAEAILQHVYDGHHLGDDIDWEANKYDPVDPAFTREWTYGLNRFGYWRTLGQAYWQTGDEKYAREWIAQMRDWIEDNPYLLFGTGNETLTWRTIEAGIRCSGSWPDALHDFLGSPSLTADDLVTFLKSWIEHAAHLMRITVEHPQHGGNWVTMECNGLGHLGILFPECREAPTWLKTAVDRLTLELDRQVYPDGAQKELTTGYHQVARHNFVGLYKLADHNRVAMPDEYLRRLERMYAYNLQAMTPEGRLPPLNDAGHTNVIASLAEGAELFGRDDFRWAATGGAEGAPPACTSVAFPYAGQYVMRSGWGSDDRYLLFESGPYGIGHQHEDKLSMFLYGFGRVLLTEAGTYSYDASKYRRYVLSTWAHNTILVDGQPQQRRGLAETYETETPLDNLWTSNPVFDAADGDYRSGYGPKREIDVQHERTVVFLRPDYWVVLDRLHAQGSHAYDILWHLNNDAAKHDARTLAAWGADPGVANLLVTPAAATGLALEIVTGREDPVLGFAPASRKKPIPVLDYRLVADGPVSLAWALTPYRGERPQVGVAAEARDGGTVVTVTHGQGTDAVYVAPRGKRLSVTLAGRELQGQVAVVRSDQSGAVVAAQVAP
;
A
#
# COMPACT_ATOMS: atom_id res chain seq x y z
N MET A 1 53.70 17.08 -44.27
CA MET A 1 54.69 16.01 -44.55
C MET A 1 54.08 14.72 -44.02
N MET A 2 53.70 13.77 -44.88
CA MET A 2 54.48 12.55 -45.19
C MET A 2 54.88 11.76 -43.93
N ARG A 3 54.56 10.47 -43.76
CA ARG A 3 54.07 9.44 -44.70
C ARG A 3 53.37 8.28 -43.95
N ASN A 4 52.34 7.70 -44.59
CA ASN A 4 51.99 6.27 -44.80
C ASN A 4 52.45 5.21 -43.77
N THR A 5 51.71 4.13 -43.50
CA THR A 5 51.09 3.21 -44.50
C THR A 5 50.06 2.26 -43.87
N VAL A 6 49.19 1.68 -44.73
CA VAL A 6 48.19 0.60 -44.50
C VAL A 6 46.88 1.10 -43.87
N TRP A 7 45.67 0.84 -44.42
CA TRP A 7 45.22 0.53 -45.81
C TRP A 7 43.77 1.09 -45.96
N PHE A 8 43.01 0.77 -47.03
CA PHE A 8 41.68 1.37 -47.29
C PHE A 8 40.68 0.39 -47.98
N ILE A 9 39.42 0.39 -47.49
CA ILE A 9 38.11 0.22 -48.18
C ILE A 9 37.89 -0.83 -49.29
N ALA A 10 36.88 -1.71 -49.08
CA ALA A 10 35.64 -1.85 -49.88
C ALA A 10 34.71 -2.89 -49.20
N ALA A 11 33.47 -2.66 -48.73
CA ALA A 11 32.35 -1.79 -49.11
C ALA A 11 31.40 -2.32 -50.22
N ILE A 12 30.71 -3.45 -49.97
CA ILE A 12 29.36 -3.77 -50.50
C ILE A 12 28.60 -4.59 -49.43
N GLY A 13 27.32 -4.30 -49.17
CA GLY A 13 26.39 -5.28 -48.60
C GLY A 13 26.12 -5.26 -47.09
N LEU A 14 25.80 -4.11 -46.48
CA LEU A 14 25.08 -4.09 -45.20
C LEU A 14 23.60 -4.38 -45.45
N GLY A 15 23.27 -5.66 -45.63
CA GLY A 15 21.91 -6.17 -45.64
C GLY A 15 21.78 -7.26 -44.59
N THR A 16 20.75 -7.16 -43.74
CA THR A 16 20.28 -8.22 -42.83
C THR A 16 21.38 -9.00 -42.10
N ILE A 17 21.87 -8.47 -40.97
CA ILE A 17 22.06 -9.34 -39.80
C ILE A 17 20.66 -9.58 -39.27
N ALA A 18 19.95 -10.50 -39.91
CA ALA A 18 18.77 -11.09 -39.31
C ALA A 18 19.22 -11.76 -38.01
N THR A 19 18.48 -11.50 -36.94
CA THR A 19 18.36 -12.45 -35.83
C THR A 19 18.22 -13.84 -36.44
N ALA A 20 19.20 -14.70 -36.21
CA ALA A 20 19.14 -16.10 -36.61
C ALA A 20 18.15 -16.82 -35.70
N VAL A 21 16.87 -16.53 -35.91
CA VAL A 21 15.74 -17.28 -35.38
C VAL A 21 15.93 -18.70 -35.88
N PHE A 22 16.44 -19.56 -35.00
CA PHE A 22 16.29 -21.00 -35.12
C PHE A 22 14.82 -21.33 -34.82
N SER A 23 13.92 -20.92 -35.73
CA SER A 23 12.66 -21.62 -35.95
C SER A 23 13.00 -22.93 -36.66
N ALA A 24 13.66 -23.83 -35.92
CA ALA A 24 13.65 -25.23 -36.28
C ALA A 24 12.19 -25.66 -36.24
N GLU A 25 11.72 -26.26 -37.33
CA GLU A 25 10.41 -26.91 -37.40
C GLU A 25 10.42 -28.20 -36.53
N CYS A 26 10.62 -28.05 -35.22
CA CYS A 26 10.33 -29.10 -34.26
C CYS A 26 8.82 -29.13 -34.05
N GLY A 27 8.17 -30.16 -34.60
CA GLY A 27 6.93 -30.65 -33.99
C GLY A 27 7.17 -31.06 -32.53
N PRO A 28 6.12 -31.31 -31.74
CA PRO A 28 6.27 -31.64 -30.32
C PRO A 28 7.14 -32.89 -30.14
N GLU A 29 8.38 -32.70 -29.66
CA GLU A 29 9.26 -33.80 -29.28
C GLU A 29 8.78 -34.35 -27.94
N ALA A 30 8.30 -35.60 -27.95
CA ALA A 30 7.90 -36.34 -26.76
C ALA A 30 8.73 -37.61 -26.64
N ARG A 31 9.10 -37.97 -25.40
CA ARG A 31 9.89 -39.17 -25.09
C ARG A 31 9.39 -39.82 -23.82
N THR A 32 8.73 -40.97 -23.93
CA THR A 32 8.43 -41.82 -22.78
C THR A 32 9.73 -42.23 -22.07
N LEU A 33 9.77 -42.00 -20.76
CA LEU A 33 10.81 -42.46 -19.85
C LEU A 33 10.46 -43.83 -19.30
N TRP A 34 9.18 -44.04 -18.97
CA TRP A 34 8.64 -45.32 -18.50
C TRP A 34 7.15 -45.39 -18.79
N ASP A 35 6.76 -46.42 -19.52
CA ASP A 35 5.37 -46.77 -19.85
C ASP A 35 4.60 -47.41 -18.68
N CYS A 36 5.29 -47.74 -17.58
CA CYS A 36 4.73 -48.42 -16.41
C CYS A 36 4.12 -49.82 -16.69
N GLU A 37 4.43 -50.43 -17.84
CA GLU A 37 3.93 -51.76 -18.23
C GLU A 37 4.58 -52.92 -17.44
N THR A 38 5.72 -52.66 -16.82
CA THR A 38 6.39 -53.56 -15.88
C THR A 38 6.97 -52.78 -14.70
N THR A 39 7.12 -53.43 -13.55
CA THR A 39 7.80 -52.83 -12.38
C THR A 39 9.32 -52.77 -12.51
N ALA A 40 9.90 -53.21 -13.63
CA ALA A 40 11.35 -53.35 -13.86
C ALA A 40 12.12 -54.12 -12.74
N GLY A 41 11.43 -54.92 -11.94
CA GLY A 41 12.03 -55.62 -10.78
C GLY A 41 12.31 -54.73 -9.56
N ILE A 42 11.79 -53.49 -9.55
CA ILE A 42 11.99 -52.52 -8.47
C ILE A 42 11.19 -52.94 -7.23
N ALA A 43 11.88 -53.02 -6.08
CA ALA A 43 11.27 -53.38 -4.80
C ALA A 43 10.27 -52.31 -4.32
N GLY A 44 9.12 -52.75 -3.79
CA GLY A 44 8.04 -51.86 -3.32
C GLY A 44 6.98 -51.53 -4.36
N LEU A 45 7.21 -51.90 -5.62
CA LEU A 45 6.31 -51.64 -6.73
C LEU A 45 5.57 -52.91 -7.14
N VAL A 46 4.26 -52.80 -7.33
CA VAL A 46 3.37 -53.88 -7.77
C VAL A 46 2.71 -53.46 -9.08
N LEU A 47 2.53 -54.41 -10.00
CA LEU A 47 1.86 -54.13 -11.27
C LEU A 47 0.35 -54.05 -11.06
N GLU A 48 -0.26 -52.98 -11.53
CA GLU A 48 -1.69 -52.73 -11.54
C GLU A 48 -2.26 -52.99 -12.94
N ARG A 49 -3.43 -53.62 -13.02
CA ARG A 49 -4.07 -54.01 -14.30
C ARG A 49 -5.57 -53.71 -14.38
N GLU A 50 -6.18 -53.22 -13.30
CA GLU A 50 -7.60 -52.87 -13.28
C GLU A 50 -7.81 -51.35 -13.36
N ASN A 51 -6.93 -50.57 -12.72
CA ASN A 51 -6.97 -49.12 -12.71
C ASN A 51 -5.73 -48.55 -13.43
N ILE A 52 -5.87 -48.35 -14.74
CA ILE A 52 -4.83 -47.93 -15.67
C ILE A 52 -5.28 -46.61 -16.34
N LYS A 53 -4.33 -45.77 -16.76
CA LYS A 53 -4.58 -44.53 -17.50
C LYS A 53 -4.16 -44.60 -18.96
N GLN A 54 -3.07 -45.30 -19.29
CA GLN A 54 -2.59 -45.59 -20.64
C GLN A 54 -2.10 -47.04 -20.73
N GLY A 55 -2.17 -47.66 -21.91
CA GLY A 55 -1.60 -49.00 -22.12
C GLY A 55 -2.39 -50.17 -21.49
N GLU A 56 -1.68 -51.22 -21.07
CA GLU A 56 -2.19 -52.50 -20.55
C GLU A 56 -1.89 -52.73 -19.05
N ALA A 57 -1.06 -51.89 -18.43
CA ALA A 57 -0.76 -51.90 -16.99
C ALA A 57 -0.18 -50.56 -16.50
N ALA A 58 -0.22 -50.36 -15.19
CA ALA A 58 0.41 -49.24 -14.51
C ALA A 58 1.21 -49.72 -13.28
N VAL A 59 2.05 -48.88 -12.69
CA VAL A 59 2.86 -49.25 -11.51
C VAL A 59 2.29 -48.65 -10.24
N ARG A 60 1.96 -49.52 -9.27
CA ARG A 60 1.36 -49.15 -7.99
C ARG A 60 2.38 -49.23 -6.86
N TRP A 61 2.57 -48.09 -6.20
CA TRP A 61 3.43 -47.91 -5.03
C TRP A 61 2.53 -47.83 -3.79
N ARG A 62 2.70 -48.79 -2.87
CA ARG A 62 1.89 -48.90 -1.64
C ARG A 62 2.79 -48.95 -0.42
N ASP A 63 2.24 -48.54 0.72
CA ASP A 63 2.90 -48.56 2.03
C ASP A 63 4.31 -47.93 1.95
N HIS A 64 4.30 -46.60 1.90
CA HIS A 64 5.52 -45.81 1.83
C HIS A 64 6.42 -46.00 3.08
N THR A 65 5.92 -46.61 4.17
CA THR A 65 6.75 -46.93 5.35
C THR A 65 7.64 -48.14 5.11
N GLN A 66 7.21 -49.11 4.30
CA GLN A 66 8.04 -50.25 3.89
C GLN A 66 8.99 -49.92 2.75
N THR A 67 8.53 -49.14 1.76
CA THR A 67 9.38 -48.68 0.66
C THR A 67 9.25 -47.17 0.45
N ALA A 68 10.14 -46.42 1.09
CA ALA A 68 10.09 -44.97 1.12
C ALA A 68 10.51 -44.26 -0.18
N GLY A 69 10.89 -44.99 -1.23
CA GLY A 69 11.20 -44.41 -2.54
C GLY A 69 11.78 -45.41 -3.54
N PHE A 70 11.84 -44.99 -4.81
CA PHE A 70 12.37 -45.76 -5.93
C PHE A 70 12.98 -44.84 -7.01
N SER A 71 13.59 -45.43 -8.04
CA SER A 71 14.08 -44.70 -9.23
C SER A 71 13.45 -45.27 -10.49
N VAL A 72 13.14 -44.41 -11.45
CA VAL A 72 12.68 -44.80 -12.79
C VAL A 72 13.83 -45.48 -13.54
N PRO A 73 13.60 -46.61 -14.23
CA PRO A 73 14.65 -47.31 -14.99
C PRO A 73 15.09 -46.51 -16.22
N ASP A 74 16.33 -46.72 -16.67
CA ASP A 74 16.87 -46.33 -17.99
C ASP A 74 16.63 -44.88 -18.46
N VAL A 75 16.58 -43.94 -17.50
CA VAL A 75 16.42 -42.50 -17.72
C VAL A 75 17.57 -41.94 -18.59
N PRO A 76 17.27 -41.14 -19.64
CA PRO A 76 18.29 -40.55 -20.50
C PRO A 76 19.12 -39.50 -19.76
N ARG A 77 20.38 -39.37 -20.17
CA ARG A 77 21.33 -38.40 -19.64
C ARG A 77 21.06 -36.96 -20.06
N ASP A 78 20.57 -36.75 -21.27
CA ASP A 78 20.31 -35.41 -21.82
C ASP A 78 18.81 -35.14 -21.89
N TRP A 79 18.37 -34.13 -21.15
CA TRP A 79 17.01 -33.59 -21.09
C TRP A 79 16.93 -32.17 -21.70
N SER A 80 18.04 -31.60 -22.16
CA SER A 80 18.17 -30.17 -22.54
C SER A 80 17.26 -29.71 -23.68
N ARG A 81 16.73 -30.65 -24.48
CA ARG A 81 15.81 -30.39 -25.60
C ARG A 81 14.33 -30.44 -25.20
N PHE A 82 14.02 -30.83 -23.96
CA PHE A 82 12.67 -30.88 -23.41
C PHE A 82 12.47 -29.77 -22.38
N ASN A 83 11.22 -29.34 -22.17
CA ASN A 83 10.89 -28.35 -21.13
C ASN A 83 9.78 -28.81 -20.16
N LEU A 84 9.22 -30.01 -20.36
CA LEU A 84 8.28 -30.67 -19.46
C LEU A 84 8.71 -32.11 -19.11
N LEU A 85 8.44 -32.51 -17.87
CA LEU A 85 8.28 -33.89 -17.41
C LEU A 85 6.80 -34.10 -17.05
N ARG A 86 6.18 -35.14 -17.58
CA ARG A 86 4.79 -35.52 -17.33
C ARG A 86 4.70 -36.94 -16.77
N LEU A 87 3.65 -37.16 -15.99
CA LEU A 87 3.23 -38.48 -15.52
C LEU A 87 1.77 -38.43 -15.07
N TRP A 88 1.06 -39.54 -15.20
CA TRP A 88 -0.25 -39.71 -14.60
C TRP A 88 -0.12 -40.32 -13.21
N ILE A 89 -0.91 -39.80 -12.27
CA ILE A 89 -0.97 -40.30 -10.90
C ILE A 89 -2.42 -40.51 -10.48
N HIS A 90 -2.75 -41.73 -10.07
CA HIS A 90 -3.97 -42.02 -9.34
C HIS A 90 -3.70 -41.97 -7.84
N ASN A 91 -4.54 -41.26 -7.10
CA ASN A 91 -4.58 -41.35 -5.65
C ASN A 91 -5.92 -41.94 -5.19
N ALA A 92 -5.87 -42.99 -4.36
CA ALA A 92 -7.08 -43.72 -3.95
C ALA A 92 -8.02 -42.92 -3.03
N ARG A 93 -7.49 -41.93 -2.30
CA ARG A 93 -8.24 -40.98 -1.44
C ARG A 93 -7.36 -39.81 -1.03
N PRO A 94 -7.90 -38.62 -0.72
CA PRO A 94 -7.12 -37.51 -0.21
C PRO A 94 -6.43 -37.86 1.12
N LEU A 95 -5.16 -37.49 1.25
CA LEU A 95 -4.31 -37.73 2.41
C LEU A 95 -3.44 -36.48 2.70
N PRO A 96 -3.13 -36.18 3.98
CA PRO A 96 -2.16 -35.14 4.36
C PRO A 96 -0.72 -35.62 4.15
N ALA A 97 -0.42 -36.11 2.95
CA ALA A 97 0.84 -36.74 2.56
C ALA A 97 1.41 -36.07 1.30
N ARG A 98 2.73 -36.12 1.15
CA ARG A 98 3.42 -35.73 -0.08
C ARG A 98 4.63 -36.61 -0.31
N PHE A 99 5.04 -36.73 -1.57
CA PHE A 99 6.33 -37.30 -1.94
C PHE A 99 7.09 -36.30 -2.83
N MET A 100 8.40 -36.49 -2.96
CA MET A 100 9.26 -35.71 -3.86
C MET A 100 9.54 -36.51 -5.13
N ILE A 101 9.47 -35.82 -6.27
CA ILE A 101 10.16 -36.18 -7.50
C ILE A 101 11.50 -35.43 -7.50
N LEU A 102 12.61 -36.16 -7.64
CA LEU A 102 13.96 -35.61 -7.66
C LEU A 102 14.62 -35.95 -9.00
N VAL A 103 15.22 -34.96 -9.64
CA VAL A 103 16.04 -35.11 -10.86
C VAL A 103 17.47 -34.70 -10.50
N PRO A 104 18.37 -35.65 -10.15
CA PRO A 104 19.75 -35.33 -9.79
C PRO A 104 20.59 -35.03 -11.02
N SER A 105 21.52 -34.09 -10.86
CA SER A 105 22.50 -33.65 -11.86
C SER A 105 23.75 -33.24 -11.09
N GLU A 106 24.47 -34.26 -10.61
CA GLU A 106 25.52 -34.09 -9.61
C GLU A 106 26.66 -33.24 -10.16
N ASN A 107 27.04 -32.21 -9.41
CA ASN A 107 28.17 -31.36 -9.76
C ASN A 107 29.36 -31.74 -8.87
N PRO A 108 30.47 -32.26 -9.44
CA PRO A 108 31.61 -32.73 -8.66
C PRO A 108 32.36 -31.61 -7.91
N ASP A 109 32.09 -30.34 -8.25
CA ASP A 109 32.67 -29.18 -7.58
C ASP A 109 31.92 -28.79 -6.29
N THR A 110 30.80 -29.47 -5.95
CA THR A 110 29.98 -29.23 -4.75
C THR A 110 29.86 -30.46 -3.85
N GLU A 111 29.94 -30.26 -2.53
CA GLU A 111 29.97 -31.37 -1.55
C GLU A 111 28.58 -31.99 -1.29
N GLY A 112 28.05 -32.73 -2.26
CA GLY A 112 26.93 -33.67 -2.12
C GLY A 112 25.60 -33.23 -2.75
N MET A 113 24.74 -34.23 -2.95
CA MET A 113 23.56 -34.24 -3.83
C MET A 113 23.05 -32.90 -4.40
N ASP A 114 23.31 -32.68 -5.69
CA ASP A 114 22.75 -31.60 -6.51
C ASP A 114 21.57 -32.13 -7.36
N TYR A 115 20.41 -31.45 -7.29
CA TYR A 115 19.17 -31.91 -7.94
C TYR A 115 18.12 -30.80 -8.11
N TRP A 116 17.18 -31.01 -9.04
CA TRP A 116 15.88 -30.33 -9.02
C TRP A 116 14.86 -31.16 -8.25
N GLY A 117 14.09 -30.52 -7.37
CA GLY A 117 13.09 -31.18 -6.52
C GLY A 117 11.69 -30.62 -6.74
N TYR A 118 10.71 -31.52 -6.85
CA TYR A 118 9.30 -31.19 -7.08
C TYR A 118 8.44 -31.98 -6.08
N GLY A 119 7.65 -31.29 -5.25
CA GLY A 119 6.78 -31.94 -4.27
C GLY A 119 5.39 -32.19 -4.83
N VAL A 120 4.90 -33.43 -4.75
CA VAL A 120 3.54 -33.81 -5.15
C VAL A 120 2.73 -34.13 -3.88
N ARG A 121 1.68 -33.35 -3.63
CA ARG A 121 0.72 -33.61 -2.54
C ARG A 121 -0.33 -34.62 -2.98
N LEU A 122 -0.76 -35.47 -2.06
CA LEU A 122 -1.80 -36.47 -2.25
C LEU A 122 -3.16 -35.97 -1.74
N ASP A 123 -3.49 -34.71 -2.00
CA ASP A 123 -4.70 -34.01 -1.53
C ASP A 123 -5.91 -34.15 -2.48
N PHE A 124 -5.83 -35.05 -3.46
CA PHE A 124 -6.85 -35.30 -4.49
C PHE A 124 -7.30 -36.77 -4.49
N GLU A 125 -8.38 -37.07 -5.20
CA GLU A 125 -8.88 -38.43 -5.44
C GLU A 125 -8.96 -38.71 -6.95
N GLY A 126 -8.72 -39.95 -7.36
CA GLY A 126 -8.74 -40.34 -8.77
C GLY A 126 -7.45 -40.00 -9.54
N TRP A 127 -7.54 -40.03 -10.87
CA TRP A 127 -6.43 -39.73 -11.79
C TRP A 127 -6.20 -38.23 -11.97
N LYS A 128 -4.94 -37.80 -11.84
CA LYS A 128 -4.45 -36.44 -12.09
C LYS A 128 -3.17 -36.50 -12.93
N GLU A 129 -3.05 -35.68 -13.96
CA GLU A 129 -1.77 -35.51 -14.64
C GLU A 129 -0.90 -34.57 -13.81
N ILE A 130 0.32 -35.00 -13.51
CA ILE A 130 1.35 -34.18 -12.91
C ILE A 130 2.25 -33.71 -14.04
N VAL A 131 2.38 -32.39 -14.19
CA VAL A 131 3.22 -31.75 -15.20
C VAL A 131 4.23 -30.87 -14.48
N VAL A 132 5.50 -31.11 -14.77
CA VAL A 132 6.67 -30.56 -14.07
C VAL A 132 7.53 -29.81 -15.09
N PRO A 133 7.90 -28.53 -14.84
CA PRO A 133 8.84 -27.83 -15.71
C PRO A 133 10.25 -28.39 -15.58
N ILE A 134 10.96 -28.42 -16.69
CA ILE A 134 12.42 -28.62 -16.75
C ILE A 134 13.01 -27.48 -17.60
N GLY A 135 14.24 -27.05 -17.27
CA GLY A 135 14.77 -25.75 -17.73
C GLY A 135 14.34 -24.57 -16.84
N ASN A 136 15.05 -23.45 -16.98
CA ASN A 136 14.81 -22.13 -16.35
C ASN A 136 14.53 -22.06 -14.84
N ARG A 137 14.80 -23.13 -14.08
CA ARG A 137 14.57 -23.19 -12.63
C ARG A 137 15.88 -23.37 -11.86
N GLY A 138 16.04 -22.57 -10.80
CA GLY A 138 17.11 -22.76 -9.82
C GLY A 138 17.05 -24.14 -9.18
N GLY A 139 18.18 -24.85 -9.19
CA GLY A 139 18.31 -26.16 -8.56
C GLY A 139 18.57 -26.05 -7.05
N THR A 140 18.42 -27.17 -6.34
CA THR A 140 18.99 -27.26 -4.99
C THR A 140 20.51 -27.38 -5.13
N ARG A 141 21.24 -26.46 -4.49
CA ARG A 141 22.70 -26.31 -4.57
C ARG A 141 23.14 -25.82 -5.97
N SER A 142 23.94 -26.59 -6.71
CA SER A 142 24.51 -26.18 -7.99
C SER A 142 24.45 -27.30 -9.05
N PRO A 143 23.25 -27.82 -9.42
CA PRO A 143 23.16 -28.92 -10.37
C PRO A 143 23.74 -28.51 -11.73
N ARG A 144 24.49 -29.44 -12.34
CA ARG A 144 25.37 -29.11 -13.47
C ARG A 144 24.59 -28.57 -14.68
N GLY A 145 23.48 -29.21 -15.04
CA GLY A 145 22.69 -28.83 -16.20
C GLY A 145 21.76 -29.93 -16.69
N TRP A 146 20.73 -29.55 -17.45
CA TRP A 146 19.77 -30.48 -18.03
C TRP A 146 20.36 -31.35 -19.15
N ASP A 147 21.57 -31.04 -19.62
CA ASP A 147 22.41 -31.87 -20.48
C ASP A 147 23.04 -33.08 -19.75
N GLN A 148 23.03 -33.09 -18.40
CA GLN A 148 23.43 -34.23 -17.58
C GLN A 148 22.47 -34.48 -16.41
N VAL A 149 21.51 -35.36 -16.60
CA VAL A 149 20.68 -35.98 -15.56
C VAL A 149 21.26 -37.33 -15.15
N ASP A 150 21.26 -37.65 -13.86
CA ASP A 150 21.75 -38.93 -13.31
C ASP A 150 20.64 -39.94 -13.04
N ALA A 151 19.43 -39.48 -12.70
CA ALA A 151 18.28 -40.32 -12.40
C ALA A 151 16.96 -39.51 -12.42
N LEU A 152 15.85 -40.22 -12.33
CA LEU A 152 14.56 -39.67 -11.90
C LEU A 152 14.10 -40.51 -10.69
N ARG A 153 13.96 -39.90 -9.52
CA ARG A 153 13.69 -40.59 -8.25
C ARG A 153 12.40 -40.11 -7.60
N PHE A 154 11.69 -41.03 -6.96
CA PHE A 154 10.48 -40.79 -6.18
C PHE A 154 10.80 -41.11 -4.71
N THR A 155 10.45 -40.22 -3.77
CA THR A 155 10.69 -40.48 -2.33
C THR A 155 9.65 -39.84 -1.42
N ALA A 156 9.11 -40.63 -0.49
CA ALA A 156 8.17 -40.24 0.56
C ALA A 156 8.87 -39.91 1.89
N ALA A 157 10.20 -40.09 1.98
CA ALA A 157 11.02 -39.72 3.14
C ALA A 157 12.00 -38.58 2.81
N GLY A 158 12.48 -37.89 3.86
CA GLY A 158 13.35 -36.72 3.73
C GLY A 158 12.58 -35.45 3.37
N TRP A 159 13.25 -34.29 3.28
CA TRP A 159 12.63 -33.01 2.93
C TRP A 159 11.41 -32.61 3.78
N GLY A 160 11.39 -33.01 5.06
CA GLY A 160 10.24 -32.81 5.95
C GLY A 160 9.05 -33.75 5.69
N ASN A 161 9.20 -34.78 4.87
CA ASN A 161 8.17 -35.79 4.61
C ASN A 161 8.25 -36.92 5.64
N VAL A 162 7.09 -37.34 6.13
CA VAL A 162 6.90 -38.55 6.92
C VAL A 162 6.14 -39.54 6.04
N PRO A 163 6.71 -40.72 5.73
CA PRO A 163 5.99 -41.75 4.97
C PRO A 163 4.73 -42.21 5.69
N GLN A 164 3.65 -42.45 4.94
CA GLN A 164 2.36 -42.92 5.45
C GLN A 164 2.10 -44.34 4.93
N ALA A 165 1.60 -45.24 5.78
CA ALA A 165 1.29 -46.62 5.38
C ALA A 165 0.03 -46.67 4.49
N GLU A 166 -0.85 -45.69 4.68
CA GLU A 166 -2.10 -45.46 3.96
C GLU A 166 -1.91 -44.89 2.55
N ALA A 167 -0.70 -44.46 2.19
CA ALA A 167 -0.41 -43.96 0.85
C ALA A 167 -0.40 -45.11 -0.16
N ASP A 168 -1.25 -44.99 -1.18
CA ASP A 168 -1.47 -45.97 -2.22
C ASP A 168 -1.67 -45.24 -3.55
N VAL A 169 -0.60 -45.20 -4.34
CA VAL A 169 -0.43 -44.33 -5.50
C VAL A 169 -0.16 -45.20 -6.72
N ILE A 170 -0.93 -44.99 -7.80
CA ILE A 170 -0.67 -45.62 -9.10
C ILE A 170 -0.02 -44.58 -10.00
N ILE A 171 1.06 -44.94 -10.67
CA ILE A 171 1.85 -44.08 -11.56
C ILE A 171 1.85 -44.73 -12.94
N ASP A 172 1.66 -43.90 -13.97
CA ASP A 172 1.48 -44.31 -15.35
C ASP A 172 2.05 -43.25 -16.32
N ASP A 173 2.47 -43.67 -17.51
CA ASP A 173 2.99 -42.87 -18.63
C ASP A 173 3.91 -41.70 -18.22
N VAL A 174 5.10 -42.04 -17.70
CA VAL A 174 6.14 -41.07 -17.34
C VAL A 174 6.90 -40.68 -18.60
N ARG A 175 6.87 -39.40 -19.00
CA ARG A 175 7.43 -38.93 -20.27
C ARG A 175 8.01 -37.51 -20.21
N LEU A 176 9.00 -37.22 -21.04
CA LEU A 176 9.47 -35.86 -21.33
C LEU A 176 8.73 -35.31 -22.54
N GLU A 177 8.48 -34.00 -22.55
CA GLU A 177 7.91 -33.28 -23.69
C GLU A 177 8.58 -31.92 -23.88
N TYR A 178 8.60 -31.44 -25.12
CA TYR A 178 8.85 -30.06 -25.48
C TYR A 178 7.54 -29.37 -25.88
N ASP A 179 7.05 -28.46 -25.05
CA ASP A 179 5.98 -27.53 -25.39
C ASP A 179 6.60 -26.18 -25.81
N PRO A 180 6.60 -25.81 -27.10
CA PRO A 180 7.19 -24.55 -27.54
C PRO A 180 6.50 -23.35 -26.85
N PRO A 181 7.20 -22.20 -26.71
CA PRO A 181 6.54 -20.95 -26.37
C PRO A 181 5.36 -20.71 -27.30
N ARG A 182 4.19 -20.40 -26.74
CA ARG A 182 2.98 -20.08 -27.49
C ARG A 182 2.48 -18.71 -27.04
N PRO A 183 1.98 -17.86 -27.95
CA PRO A 183 1.29 -16.65 -27.57
C PRO A 183 0.08 -17.01 -26.68
N GLY A 184 -0.24 -16.12 -25.73
CA GLY A 184 -1.44 -16.26 -24.93
C GLY A 184 -2.71 -15.80 -25.68
N PRO A 185 -3.90 -16.05 -25.13
CA PRO A 185 -4.16 -16.87 -23.95
C PRO A 185 -3.94 -18.35 -24.27
N ARG A 186 -3.49 -19.14 -23.29
CA ARG A 186 -3.21 -20.57 -23.51
C ARG A 186 -4.49 -21.40 -23.68
N MET A 187 -5.61 -20.88 -23.19
CA MET A 187 -6.92 -21.51 -23.27
C MET A 187 -7.56 -21.37 -24.68
N THR A 188 -7.94 -22.50 -25.29
CA THR A 188 -8.75 -22.51 -26.53
C THR A 188 -10.20 -22.07 -26.27
N ASP A 189 -10.94 -21.69 -27.32
CA ASP A 189 -12.36 -21.30 -27.19
C ASP A 189 -13.22 -22.45 -26.62
N ALA A 190 -12.99 -23.69 -27.08
CA ALA A 190 -13.70 -24.87 -26.57
C ALA A 190 -13.45 -25.07 -25.07
N GLN A 191 -12.18 -25.05 -24.65
CA GLN A 191 -11.83 -25.13 -23.23
C GLN A 191 -12.44 -23.97 -22.42
N PHE A 192 -12.52 -22.77 -22.97
CA PHE A 192 -13.16 -21.64 -22.30
C PHE A 192 -14.66 -21.88 -22.05
N PHE A 193 -15.41 -22.31 -23.07
CA PHE A 193 -16.83 -22.64 -22.90
C PHE A 193 -17.06 -23.86 -21.98
N ASP A 194 -16.12 -24.81 -21.93
CA ASP A 194 -16.14 -25.91 -20.95
C ASP A 194 -15.94 -25.47 -19.49
N ARG A 195 -15.38 -24.27 -19.24
CA ARG A 195 -15.27 -23.70 -17.88
C ARG A 195 -16.53 -22.93 -17.46
N LEU A 196 -17.44 -22.60 -18.38
CA LEU A 196 -18.66 -21.86 -18.06
C LEU A 196 -19.76 -22.78 -17.51
N ASP A 197 -20.48 -22.30 -16.49
CA ASP A 197 -21.71 -22.93 -16.03
C ASP A 197 -22.86 -22.65 -16.99
N LEU A 198 -22.84 -23.35 -18.12
CA LEU A 198 -23.88 -23.28 -19.14
C LEU A 198 -25.24 -23.80 -18.64
N ALA A 199 -25.38 -24.29 -17.40
CA ALA A 199 -26.70 -24.62 -16.83
C ALA A 199 -27.50 -23.36 -16.43
N ARG A 200 -26.84 -22.21 -16.24
CA ARG A 200 -27.49 -20.93 -15.91
C ARG A 200 -28.53 -20.54 -16.97
N ASP A 201 -29.69 -20.05 -16.55
CA ASP A 201 -30.79 -19.70 -17.47
C ASP A 201 -30.45 -18.50 -18.36
N GLU A 202 -29.77 -17.49 -17.80
CA GLU A 202 -29.25 -16.32 -18.53
C GLU A 202 -28.28 -16.69 -19.67
N LEU A 203 -27.57 -17.82 -19.55
CA LEU A 203 -26.66 -18.32 -20.59
C LEU A 203 -27.35 -19.23 -21.62
N ALA A 204 -28.69 -19.26 -21.70
CA ALA A 204 -29.42 -20.12 -22.63
C ALA A 204 -29.00 -19.98 -24.11
N ALA A 205 -28.72 -18.76 -24.57
CA ALA A 205 -28.25 -18.50 -25.93
C ALA A 205 -26.82 -19.05 -26.16
N VAL A 206 -25.92 -18.85 -25.19
CA VAL A 206 -24.55 -19.38 -25.22
C VAL A 206 -24.58 -20.92 -25.22
N ARG A 207 -25.37 -21.52 -24.31
CA ARG A 207 -25.59 -22.97 -24.23
C ARG A 207 -26.05 -23.56 -25.57
N ALA A 208 -27.04 -22.94 -26.21
CA ALA A 208 -27.55 -23.41 -27.50
C ALA A 208 -26.48 -23.34 -28.62
N ALA A 209 -25.69 -22.27 -28.66
CA ALA A 209 -24.62 -22.11 -29.66
C ALA A 209 -23.47 -23.12 -29.45
N VAL A 210 -23.04 -23.35 -28.20
CA VAL A 210 -22.04 -24.36 -27.85
C VAL A 210 -22.53 -25.77 -28.20
N GLN A 211 -23.79 -26.11 -27.87
CA GLN A 211 -24.39 -27.41 -28.23
C GLN A 211 -24.51 -27.62 -29.75
N ALA A 212 -24.63 -26.56 -30.53
CA ALA A 212 -24.61 -26.59 -31.99
C ALA A 212 -23.18 -26.63 -32.58
N GLY A 213 -22.12 -26.61 -31.76
CA GLY A 213 -20.72 -26.54 -32.20
C GLY A 213 -20.31 -25.19 -32.81
N ASN A 214 -21.11 -24.14 -32.64
CA ASN A 214 -20.88 -22.83 -33.22
C ASN A 214 -20.31 -21.85 -32.17
N LEU A 215 -18.98 -21.91 -32.00
CA LEU A 215 -18.29 -21.08 -31.00
C LEU A 215 -18.35 -19.59 -31.32
N GLU A 216 -18.38 -19.19 -32.60
CA GLU A 216 -18.55 -17.77 -32.99
C GLU A 216 -19.88 -17.20 -32.49
N ALA A 217 -20.98 -17.94 -32.68
CA ALA A 217 -22.28 -17.57 -32.15
C ALA A 217 -22.29 -17.59 -30.61
N ALA A 218 -21.54 -18.48 -29.97
CA ALA A 218 -21.42 -18.54 -28.51
C ALA A 218 -20.68 -17.31 -27.95
N LYS A 219 -19.59 -16.88 -28.60
CA LYS A 219 -18.85 -15.65 -28.26
C LYS A 219 -19.74 -14.42 -28.40
N ALA A 220 -20.46 -14.29 -29.53
CA ALA A 220 -21.39 -13.18 -29.77
C ALA A 220 -22.53 -13.15 -28.74
N ALA A 221 -23.11 -14.30 -28.39
CA ALA A 221 -24.14 -14.40 -27.36
C ALA A 221 -23.60 -14.05 -25.95
N LEU A 222 -22.34 -14.36 -25.65
CA LEU A 222 -21.71 -14.00 -24.37
C LEU A 222 -21.44 -12.49 -24.25
N LEU A 223 -21.03 -11.83 -25.35
CA LEU A 223 -20.89 -10.37 -25.39
C LEU A 223 -22.22 -9.67 -25.14
N GLU A 224 -23.30 -10.14 -25.77
CA GLU A 224 -24.63 -9.57 -25.55
C GLU A 224 -25.14 -9.84 -24.12
N HIS A 225 -24.87 -11.03 -23.56
CA HIS A 225 -25.15 -11.32 -22.14
C HIS A 225 -24.43 -10.34 -21.21
N LEU A 226 -23.12 -10.11 -21.37
CA LEU A 226 -22.40 -9.17 -20.50
C LEU A 226 -22.87 -7.72 -20.66
N ARG A 227 -23.31 -7.32 -21.87
CA ARG A 227 -23.90 -6.00 -22.11
C ARG A 227 -25.30 -5.82 -21.50
N SER A 228 -26.07 -6.91 -21.33
CA SER A 228 -27.47 -6.87 -20.90
C SER A 228 -27.74 -7.39 -19.48
N ARG A 229 -26.78 -8.08 -18.85
CA ARG A 229 -26.90 -8.54 -17.45
C ARG A 229 -26.96 -7.36 -16.49
N THR A 230 -27.82 -7.46 -15.48
CA THR A 230 -28.02 -6.43 -14.44
C THR A 230 -27.32 -6.76 -13.11
N ALA A 231 -26.77 -7.96 -13.00
CA ALA A 231 -25.92 -8.41 -11.90
C ALA A 231 -24.92 -9.46 -12.44
N PRO A 232 -23.71 -9.59 -11.87
CA PRO A 232 -23.10 -8.69 -10.88
C PRO A 232 -22.84 -7.30 -11.47
N ARG A 233 -22.76 -6.28 -10.60
CA ARG A 233 -22.47 -4.89 -10.96
C ARG A 233 -21.04 -4.51 -10.58
N TRP A 234 -20.43 -3.71 -11.45
CA TRP A 234 -19.27 -2.89 -11.10
C TRP A 234 -19.72 -1.55 -10.49
N TRP A 235 -18.76 -0.69 -10.13
CA TRP A 235 -19.03 0.60 -9.47
C TRP A 235 -19.84 1.57 -10.32
N PHE A 236 -19.73 1.46 -11.63
CA PHE A 236 -20.45 2.21 -12.65
C PHE A 236 -20.90 1.26 -13.77
N ASP A 237 -21.89 1.67 -14.55
CA ASP A 237 -22.42 0.90 -15.69
C ASP A 237 -21.99 1.53 -17.01
N TRP A 238 -21.57 0.71 -17.98
CA TRP A 238 -21.11 1.18 -19.29
C TRP A 238 -22.16 2.02 -20.04
N SER A 239 -23.45 1.80 -19.77
CA SER A 239 -24.58 2.51 -20.37
C SER A 239 -24.83 3.91 -19.77
N GLU A 240 -24.20 4.22 -18.62
CA GLU A 240 -24.19 5.55 -18.01
C GLU A 240 -23.30 6.54 -18.79
N ARG A 241 -22.42 6.03 -19.67
CA ARG A 241 -21.56 6.87 -20.53
C ARG A 241 -22.38 7.91 -21.31
N PRO A 242 -22.03 9.20 -21.25
CA PRO A 242 -22.72 10.25 -22.00
C PRO A 242 -22.79 9.95 -23.50
N LYS A 243 -24.01 9.91 -24.06
CA LYS A 243 -24.24 9.68 -25.50
C LYS A 243 -23.83 10.91 -26.31
N ARG A 244 -22.60 10.90 -26.83
CA ARG A 244 -22.05 11.92 -27.72
C ARG A 244 -22.26 11.53 -29.19
N THR A 245 -22.51 12.51 -30.05
CA THR A 245 -22.75 12.32 -31.50
C THR A 245 -21.57 12.77 -32.37
N GLY A 246 -20.48 13.20 -31.74
CA GLY A 246 -19.23 13.63 -32.37
C GLY A 246 -18.22 14.06 -31.30
N PRO A 247 -16.95 14.31 -31.70
CA PRO A 247 -15.91 14.77 -30.78
C PRO A 247 -16.23 16.17 -30.22
N VAL A 248 -15.64 16.46 -29.05
CA VAL A 248 -15.65 17.80 -28.46
C VAL A 248 -14.44 18.55 -29.01
N GLU A 249 -14.68 19.57 -29.83
CA GLU A 249 -13.65 20.34 -30.51
C GLU A 249 -13.92 21.84 -30.39
N GLY A 250 -12.84 22.63 -30.26
CA GLY A 250 -12.88 24.08 -30.17
C GLY A 250 -11.83 24.60 -29.19
N GLY A 251 -11.96 25.87 -28.82
CA GLY A 251 -11.14 26.49 -27.78
C GLY A 251 -9.91 27.20 -28.32
N SER A 252 -9.00 27.52 -27.40
CA SER A 252 -7.75 28.23 -27.60
C SER A 252 -6.64 27.62 -26.74
N GLU A 253 -5.41 28.13 -26.84
CA GLU A 253 -4.27 27.50 -26.15
C GLU A 253 -4.30 27.71 -24.63
N GLY A 254 -4.96 26.77 -23.94
CA GLY A 254 -5.04 26.63 -22.49
C GLY A 254 -6.29 27.25 -21.85
N TRP A 255 -6.51 26.88 -20.59
CA TRP A 255 -7.76 27.00 -19.83
C TRP A 255 -8.80 28.03 -20.33
N ASP A 256 -9.76 27.54 -21.11
CA ASP A 256 -10.96 28.24 -21.54
C ASP A 256 -12.13 28.02 -20.56
N TYR A 257 -12.75 29.10 -20.08
CA TYR A 257 -13.84 28.99 -19.09
C TYR A 257 -14.76 30.21 -19.06
N TYR A 258 -15.98 29.97 -18.62
CA TYR A 258 -16.88 31.03 -18.17
C TYR A 258 -16.53 31.43 -16.73
N VAL A 259 -16.59 32.71 -16.41
CA VAL A 259 -16.20 33.25 -15.10
C VAL A 259 -17.21 34.27 -14.58
N THR A 260 -17.51 34.18 -13.29
CA THR A 260 -18.25 35.20 -12.55
C THR A 260 -17.65 35.37 -11.15
N SER A 261 -18.06 36.39 -10.40
CA SER A 261 -17.57 36.58 -9.03
C SER A 261 -18.59 37.32 -8.17
N PHE A 262 -18.51 37.10 -6.85
CA PHE A 262 -19.26 37.85 -5.86
C PHE A 262 -18.34 38.30 -4.72
N ARG A 263 -18.73 39.38 -4.04
CA ARG A 263 -18.03 39.89 -2.86
C ARG A 263 -18.73 39.44 -1.58
N VAL A 264 -17.96 39.06 -0.56
CA VAL A 264 -18.42 38.78 0.81
C VAL A 264 -18.68 40.09 1.54
N ASP A 265 -19.68 40.82 1.07
CA ASP A 265 -20.11 42.14 1.55
C ASP A 265 -21.33 42.09 2.49
N TRP A 266 -21.71 40.89 2.95
CA TRP A 266 -22.90 40.66 3.75
C TRP A 266 -22.59 39.83 5.01
N THR A 267 -23.53 39.84 5.95
CA THR A 267 -23.57 38.94 7.11
C THR A 267 -24.90 38.18 7.09
N GLY A 268 -24.92 36.93 7.54
CA GLY A 268 -26.08 36.04 7.47
C GLY A 268 -26.19 35.30 6.14
N TRP A 269 -27.38 34.76 5.85
CA TRP A 269 -27.67 34.03 4.61
C TRP A 269 -28.01 34.98 3.43
N LYS A 270 -27.40 34.74 2.27
CA LYS A 270 -27.69 35.39 0.98
C LYS A 270 -27.90 34.31 -0.08
N GLN A 271 -28.93 34.46 -0.92
CA GLN A 271 -29.10 33.60 -2.10
C GLN A 271 -28.40 34.25 -3.29
N PHE A 272 -27.66 33.45 -4.04
CA PHE A 272 -27.12 33.81 -5.34
C PHE A 272 -27.94 33.11 -6.41
N THR A 273 -28.28 33.85 -7.47
CA THR A 273 -28.80 33.31 -8.73
C THR A 273 -28.00 34.02 -9.81
N LEU A 274 -27.12 33.27 -10.48
CA LEU A 274 -26.11 33.78 -11.40
C LEU A 274 -26.46 33.34 -12.83
N PRO A 275 -27.09 34.22 -13.64
CA PRO A 275 -27.55 33.86 -14.99
C PRO A 275 -26.38 33.51 -15.91
N LEU A 276 -26.42 32.36 -16.59
CA LEU A 276 -25.29 31.85 -17.39
C LEU A 276 -24.93 32.80 -18.56
N ASN A 277 -25.89 33.59 -19.03
CA ASN A 277 -25.67 34.63 -20.05
C ASN A 277 -24.94 35.89 -19.54
N GLU A 278 -24.79 36.05 -18.21
CA GLU A 278 -24.07 37.17 -17.58
C GLU A 278 -22.63 36.79 -17.18
N TRP A 279 -22.24 35.51 -17.31
CA TRP A 279 -20.87 35.10 -17.00
C TRP A 279 -19.92 35.65 -18.07
N GLY A 280 -18.82 36.24 -17.61
CA GLY A 280 -17.70 36.62 -18.47
C GLY A 280 -17.08 35.41 -19.13
N ARG A 281 -16.34 35.64 -20.22
CA ARG A 281 -15.57 34.61 -20.91
C ARG A 281 -14.09 34.89 -20.71
N ALA A 282 -13.38 33.94 -20.11
CA ALA A 282 -11.94 33.91 -20.21
C ALA A 282 -11.59 33.18 -21.52
N ARG A 283 -10.84 33.86 -22.40
CA ARG A 283 -10.36 33.31 -23.68
C ARG A 283 -11.51 32.88 -24.61
N GLN A 284 -11.57 31.62 -25.09
CA GLN A 284 -12.54 31.13 -26.07
C GLN A 284 -13.31 29.88 -25.59
N PRO A 285 -14.16 29.97 -24.55
CA PRO A 285 -15.00 28.85 -24.07
C PRO A 285 -15.76 28.18 -25.21
N ILE A 286 -15.61 26.86 -25.36
CA ILE A 286 -16.20 26.09 -26.47
C ILE A 286 -17.73 26.17 -26.45
N GLY A 287 -18.30 26.27 -25.25
CA GLY A 287 -19.66 26.71 -25.03
C GLY A 287 -20.36 25.93 -23.94
N TRP A 288 -21.49 26.44 -23.46
CA TRP A 288 -22.40 25.74 -22.54
C TRP A 288 -22.88 24.36 -23.03
N HIS A 289 -22.53 23.92 -24.24
CA HIS A 289 -22.76 22.55 -24.70
C HIS A 289 -21.79 21.53 -24.06
N HIS A 290 -20.66 21.99 -23.50
CA HIS A 290 -19.73 21.17 -22.74
C HIS A 290 -19.06 21.96 -21.61
N ILE A 291 -19.28 21.51 -20.37
CA ILE A 291 -18.65 22.01 -19.14
C ILE A 291 -17.91 20.84 -18.47
N ASN A 292 -16.59 20.95 -18.30
CA ASN A 292 -15.76 19.91 -17.68
C ASN A 292 -15.87 19.92 -16.15
N SER A 293 -15.95 21.11 -15.54
CA SER A 293 -16.00 21.28 -14.09
C SER A 293 -16.56 22.64 -13.67
N LEU A 294 -17.12 22.69 -12.46
CA LEU A 294 -17.49 23.92 -11.77
C LEU A 294 -16.53 24.11 -10.59
N SER A 295 -15.91 25.29 -10.48
CA SER A 295 -15.00 25.61 -9.38
C SER A 295 -15.39 26.90 -8.68
N PHE A 296 -15.12 26.95 -7.37
CA PHE A 296 -15.17 28.16 -6.54
C PHE A 296 -13.73 28.44 -6.10
N SER A 297 -13.26 29.69 -6.17
CA SER A 297 -11.89 30.07 -5.81
C SER A 297 -11.83 31.40 -5.06
N SER A 298 -11.04 31.44 -3.99
CA SER A 298 -10.78 32.63 -3.17
C SER A 298 -9.46 33.33 -3.50
N THR A 299 -8.53 32.65 -4.18
CA THR A 299 -7.19 33.19 -4.55
C THR A 299 -7.06 33.60 -6.02
N TYR A 300 -8.12 33.46 -6.83
CA TYR A 300 -8.12 33.78 -8.25
C TYR A 300 -7.56 35.19 -8.55
N GLY A 301 -6.51 35.26 -9.37
CA GLY A 301 -5.84 36.50 -9.76
C GLY A 301 -5.00 37.13 -8.65
N ASP A 302 -4.08 36.34 -8.08
CA ASP A 302 -3.12 36.72 -7.02
C ASP A 302 -3.76 37.31 -5.75
N ARG A 303 -5.01 36.96 -5.46
CA ARG A 303 -5.71 37.39 -4.25
C ARG A 303 -5.24 36.56 -3.06
N THR A 304 -5.02 37.22 -1.93
CA THR A 304 -4.89 36.56 -0.62
C THR A 304 -6.18 36.79 0.15
N PRO A 305 -7.06 35.78 0.30
CA PRO A 305 -8.29 35.92 1.08
C PRO A 305 -7.97 36.11 2.57
N SER A 306 -8.91 36.68 3.32
CA SER A 306 -8.80 36.76 4.76
C SER A 306 -8.91 35.36 5.39
N PRO A 307 -8.07 35.00 6.39
CA PRO A 307 -8.27 33.80 7.19
C PRO A 307 -9.57 33.85 8.01
N GLU A 308 -10.18 35.03 8.19
CA GLU A 308 -11.48 35.18 8.84
C GLU A 308 -12.68 34.89 7.93
N THR A 309 -12.47 34.75 6.62
CA THR A 309 -13.55 34.46 5.68
C THR A 309 -13.91 32.99 5.75
N VAL A 310 -15.06 32.74 6.34
CA VAL A 310 -15.74 31.44 6.37
C VAL A 310 -17.08 31.61 5.68
N LEU A 311 -17.38 30.69 4.76
CA LEU A 311 -18.67 30.59 4.08
C LEU A 311 -19.33 29.27 4.43
N VAL A 312 -20.65 29.25 4.55
CA VAL A 312 -21.42 27.99 4.57
C VAL A 312 -22.28 27.97 3.31
N LEU A 313 -22.12 26.94 2.48
CA LEU A 313 -22.83 26.73 1.23
C LEU A 313 -23.97 25.74 1.42
N ASP A 314 -25.09 25.96 0.73
CA ASP A 314 -26.29 25.13 0.83
C ASP A 314 -27.09 25.22 -0.48
N GLY A 315 -27.67 24.10 -0.93
CA GLY A 315 -28.56 24.02 -2.09
C GLY A 315 -27.95 24.55 -3.40
N VAL A 316 -26.81 24.01 -3.84
CA VAL A 316 -26.18 24.34 -5.13
C VAL A 316 -26.92 23.65 -6.27
N GLU A 317 -27.48 24.42 -7.20
CA GLU A 317 -28.40 23.97 -8.24
C GLU A 317 -28.11 24.60 -9.61
N LEU A 318 -28.22 23.82 -10.68
CA LEU A 318 -28.42 24.33 -12.04
C LEU A 318 -29.91 24.44 -12.31
N VAL A 319 -30.39 25.64 -12.66
CA VAL A 319 -31.81 25.95 -12.85
C VAL A 319 -32.09 26.17 -14.33
N GLY A 320 -32.98 25.37 -14.91
CA GLY A 320 -33.29 25.37 -16.35
C GLY A 320 -34.71 24.93 -16.68
N GLU A 321 -34.86 24.17 -17.77
CA GLU A 321 -36.10 23.41 -18.05
C GLU A 321 -36.39 22.34 -16.99
N LYS A 322 -35.32 21.77 -16.43
CA LYS A 322 -35.29 21.00 -15.18
C LYS A 322 -34.26 21.62 -14.26
N THR A 323 -34.44 21.44 -12.95
CA THR A 323 -33.41 21.75 -11.96
C THR A 323 -32.56 20.50 -11.73
N VAL A 324 -31.24 20.67 -11.64
CA VAL A 324 -30.31 19.62 -11.18
C VAL A 324 -29.60 20.12 -9.93
N VAL A 325 -29.63 19.32 -8.87
CA VAL A 325 -28.86 19.57 -7.64
C VAL A 325 -27.41 19.12 -7.88
N LEU A 326 -26.47 20.04 -7.66
CA LEU A 326 -25.03 19.78 -7.69
C LEU A 326 -24.44 19.53 -6.29
N GLY A 327 -25.14 19.99 -5.25
CA GLY A 327 -24.85 19.68 -3.86
C GLY A 327 -25.90 20.31 -2.95
N ASP A 328 -26.78 19.48 -2.38
CA ASP A 328 -27.57 19.86 -1.20
C ASP A 328 -26.79 19.66 0.11
N PHE A 329 -25.70 18.87 0.04
CA PHE A 329 -24.80 18.54 1.15
C PHE A 329 -25.44 17.68 2.23
N GLU A 330 -26.50 16.94 1.91
CA GLU A 330 -27.16 16.04 2.87
C GLU A 330 -26.45 14.68 3.03
N THR A 331 -25.48 14.33 2.15
CA THR A 331 -24.78 13.04 2.18
C THR A 331 -23.25 13.16 2.21
N ALA A 332 -22.58 12.13 2.73
CA ALA A 332 -21.11 12.03 2.69
C ALA A 332 -20.55 11.96 1.25
N GLU A 333 -21.35 11.56 0.28
CA GLU A 333 -21.00 11.56 -1.14
C GLU A 333 -20.92 13.00 -1.69
N ASP A 334 -21.80 13.91 -1.27
CA ASP A 334 -21.71 15.33 -1.66
C ASP A 334 -20.43 15.99 -1.13
N PHE A 335 -20.06 15.74 0.14
CA PHE A 335 -18.78 16.20 0.68
C PHE A 335 -17.58 15.58 -0.06
N ARG A 336 -17.67 14.30 -0.44
CA ARG A 336 -16.63 13.62 -1.25
C ARG A 336 -16.47 14.26 -2.63
N ARG A 337 -17.58 14.62 -3.29
CA ARG A 337 -17.62 15.22 -4.64
C ARG A 337 -17.07 16.66 -4.68
N TRP A 338 -17.20 17.41 -3.58
CA TRP A 338 -16.70 18.80 -3.46
C TRP A 338 -15.37 18.93 -2.69
N GLY A 339 -14.94 17.89 -1.96
CA GLY A 339 -13.61 17.71 -1.39
C GLY A 339 -13.29 18.53 -0.13
N ALA A 340 -13.12 19.85 -0.27
CA ALA A 340 -12.55 20.70 0.79
C ALA A 340 -13.60 21.30 1.76
N LEU A 341 -14.83 20.80 1.73
CA LEU A 341 -15.94 21.22 2.57
C LEU A 341 -16.02 20.41 3.87
N GLN A 342 -16.50 21.03 4.94
CA GLN A 342 -16.80 20.38 6.23
C GLN A 342 -18.30 20.53 6.55
N PRO A 343 -19.01 19.48 6.99
CA PRO A 343 -20.42 19.60 7.34
C PRO A 343 -20.66 20.54 8.52
N THR A 344 -21.84 21.17 8.57
CA THR A 344 -22.33 21.90 9.73
C THR A 344 -23.85 21.75 9.86
N THR A 345 -24.31 21.59 11.11
CA THR A 345 -25.72 21.52 11.49
C THR A 345 -26.17 22.78 12.26
N GLU A 346 -25.24 23.66 12.63
CA GLU A 346 -25.54 24.92 13.35
C GLU A 346 -26.04 26.03 12.40
N ILE A 347 -25.49 26.07 11.18
CA ILE A 347 -25.76 27.10 10.18
C ILE A 347 -26.27 26.39 8.93
N VAL A 348 -27.58 26.14 8.91
CA VAL A 348 -28.27 25.41 7.84
C VAL A 348 -29.34 26.30 7.21
N LYS A 349 -29.56 26.17 5.90
CA LYS A 349 -30.59 26.91 5.17
C LYS A 349 -31.71 26.01 4.65
N GLN A 350 -31.37 24.82 4.19
CA GLN A 350 -32.27 23.78 3.70
C GLN A 350 -31.81 22.41 4.27
N GLY A 351 -32.69 21.41 4.30
CA GLY A 351 -32.34 20.10 4.82
C GLY A 351 -32.01 20.07 6.32
N LYS A 352 -31.02 19.26 6.70
CA LYS A 352 -30.51 19.04 8.06
C LYS A 352 -29.09 19.54 8.25
N GLN A 353 -28.30 19.66 7.18
CA GLN A 353 -26.91 20.08 7.22
C GLN A 353 -26.54 20.94 6.00
N ALA A 354 -25.42 21.65 6.12
CA ALA A 354 -24.85 22.49 5.07
C ALA A 354 -23.32 22.38 5.08
N ALA A 355 -22.65 23.00 4.11
CA ALA A 355 -21.22 22.80 3.88
C ALA A 355 -20.36 24.04 4.16
N THR A 356 -19.58 23.97 5.24
CA THR A 356 -18.60 25.00 5.62
C THR A 356 -17.36 24.93 4.75
N TRP A 357 -17.00 26.07 4.15
CA TRP A 357 -15.73 26.33 3.50
C TRP A 357 -14.94 27.35 4.34
N ALA A 358 -13.85 26.89 4.93
CA ALA A 358 -13.01 27.65 5.86
C ALA A 358 -11.52 27.54 5.51
N GLN A 359 -10.67 28.29 6.22
CA GLN A 359 -9.21 28.32 6.02
C GLN A 359 -8.81 28.71 4.58
N LEU A 360 -9.53 29.65 3.95
CA LEU A 360 -9.34 30.02 2.54
C LEU A 360 -7.88 30.27 2.10
N PRO A 361 -6.96 30.86 2.90
CA PRO A 361 -5.56 30.99 2.50
C PRO A 361 -4.83 29.67 2.24
N THR A 362 -5.20 28.58 2.94
CA THR A 362 -4.59 27.25 2.81
C THR A 362 -5.50 26.23 2.11
N ARG A 363 -6.81 26.52 2.00
CA ARG A 363 -7.82 25.72 1.26
C ARG A 363 -8.57 26.61 0.25
N PRO A 364 -7.88 27.12 -0.80
CA PRO A 364 -8.37 28.26 -1.58
C PRO A 364 -9.40 27.95 -2.67
N GLY A 365 -9.81 26.69 -2.84
CA GLY A 365 -10.76 26.32 -3.87
C GLY A 365 -11.57 25.07 -3.60
N LEU A 366 -12.74 25.02 -4.23
CA LEU A 366 -13.61 23.86 -4.38
C LEU A 366 -13.71 23.55 -5.89
N ARG A 367 -13.78 22.26 -6.26
CA ARG A 367 -14.00 21.83 -7.66
C ARG A 367 -14.95 20.64 -7.68
N LEU A 368 -15.94 20.69 -8.56
CA LEU A 368 -16.86 19.61 -8.90
C LEU A 368 -16.65 19.23 -10.36
N GLU A 369 -16.34 17.97 -10.63
CA GLU A 369 -16.11 17.41 -11.98
C GLU A 369 -17.26 16.47 -12.40
N ASP A 370 -17.92 15.83 -11.43
CA ASP A 370 -19.14 15.04 -11.63
C ASP A 370 -20.37 15.96 -11.69
N LEU A 371 -20.75 16.35 -12.91
CA LEU A 371 -21.88 17.23 -13.19
C LEU A 371 -22.45 16.96 -14.59
N PRO A 372 -23.70 17.40 -14.90
CA PRO A 372 -24.22 17.31 -16.27
C PRO A 372 -23.36 18.17 -17.19
N HIS A 373 -22.69 17.58 -18.18
CA HIS A 373 -21.75 18.33 -19.02
C HIS A 373 -22.42 19.28 -20.03
N ASP A 374 -23.68 19.05 -20.45
CA ASP A 374 -24.40 19.95 -21.36
C ASP A 374 -25.31 20.88 -20.54
N TRP A 375 -24.97 22.17 -20.52
CA TRP A 375 -25.68 23.23 -19.80
C TRP A 375 -26.63 24.05 -20.69
N ARG A 376 -26.81 23.71 -21.98
CA ARG A 376 -27.67 24.48 -22.90
C ARG A 376 -29.14 24.59 -22.45
N SER A 377 -29.63 23.64 -21.65
CA SER A 377 -30.98 23.62 -21.09
C SER A 377 -31.11 24.41 -19.77
N PHE A 378 -30.00 24.89 -19.19
CA PHE A 378 -29.97 25.70 -17.97
C PHE A 378 -29.87 27.20 -18.25
N LYS A 379 -30.32 28.00 -17.28
CA LYS A 379 -30.40 29.46 -17.35
C LYS A 379 -29.56 30.15 -16.28
N SER A 380 -29.39 29.53 -15.12
CA SER A 380 -28.60 30.07 -14.02
C SER A 380 -28.04 28.99 -13.10
N LEU A 381 -26.91 29.29 -12.45
CA LEU A 381 -26.46 28.60 -11.25
C LEU A 381 -27.09 29.30 -10.03
N ARG A 382 -27.67 28.54 -9.10
CA ARG A 382 -28.29 29.05 -7.87
C ARG A 382 -27.69 28.35 -6.65
N PHE A 383 -27.45 29.09 -5.57
CA PHE A 383 -27.01 28.54 -4.28
C PHE A 383 -27.28 29.52 -3.14
N TRP A 384 -27.26 29.02 -1.91
CA TRP A 384 -27.19 29.84 -0.70
C TRP A 384 -25.76 29.92 -0.19
N ALA A 385 -25.39 31.08 0.34
CA ALA A 385 -24.16 31.25 1.09
C ALA A 385 -24.41 32.07 2.37
N TYR A 386 -23.95 31.54 3.51
CA TYR A 386 -23.86 32.26 4.78
C TYR A 386 -22.48 32.87 4.94
N SER A 387 -22.38 34.03 5.59
CA SER A 387 -21.12 34.45 6.22
C SER A 387 -21.35 35.11 7.57
N ALA A 388 -20.45 34.87 8.53
CA ALA A 388 -20.47 35.50 9.84
C ALA A 388 -19.96 36.96 9.82
N LYS A 389 -19.17 37.34 8.81
CA LYS A 389 -18.54 38.65 8.68
C LYS A 389 -18.54 39.10 7.22
N ALA A 390 -18.90 40.35 6.96
CA ALA A 390 -18.66 41.01 5.67
C ALA A 390 -17.16 41.33 5.51
N THR A 391 -16.34 40.33 5.21
CA THR A 391 -14.87 40.47 5.10
C THR A 391 -14.41 41.24 3.87
N GLY A 392 -15.27 41.39 2.87
CA GLY A 392 -14.97 42.08 1.62
C GLY A 392 -14.20 41.25 0.59
N ASP A 393 -13.87 39.98 0.88
CA ASP A 393 -13.20 39.07 -0.05
C ASP A 393 -14.02 38.85 -1.33
N VAL A 394 -13.34 38.55 -2.45
CA VAL A 394 -13.98 38.34 -3.75
C VAL A 394 -13.77 36.90 -4.21
N LEU A 395 -14.87 36.16 -4.19
CA LEU A 395 -14.97 34.75 -4.52
C LEU A 395 -15.31 34.63 -6.01
N THR A 396 -14.52 33.85 -6.73
CA THR A 396 -14.61 33.70 -8.19
C THR A 396 -15.10 32.31 -8.52
N LEU A 397 -16.12 32.23 -9.36
CA LEU A 397 -16.68 30.96 -9.85
C LEU A 397 -16.30 30.79 -11.31
N THR A 398 -15.82 29.61 -11.67
CA THR A 398 -15.43 29.26 -13.04
C THR A 398 -16.13 28.00 -13.48
N ALA A 399 -16.76 28.03 -14.66
CA ALA A 399 -17.29 26.86 -15.34
C ALA A 399 -16.36 26.57 -16.52
N ASP A 400 -15.52 25.55 -16.34
CA ASP A 400 -14.51 25.08 -17.28
C ASP A 400 -15.20 24.59 -18.55
N SER A 401 -14.88 25.19 -19.69
CA SER A 401 -15.50 24.91 -20.99
C SER A 401 -14.40 24.89 -22.04
N ASP A 402 -13.39 24.07 -21.74
CA ASP A 402 -12.27 23.75 -22.61
C ASP A 402 -12.51 22.40 -23.31
N THR A 403 -11.70 22.09 -24.31
CA THR A 403 -11.64 20.73 -24.87
C THR A 403 -11.02 19.80 -23.81
N PRO A 404 -11.57 18.58 -23.56
CA PRO A 404 -11.05 17.69 -22.53
C PRO A 404 -9.54 17.42 -22.66
N ASP A 405 -8.81 17.48 -21.54
CA ASP A 405 -7.35 17.29 -21.51
C ASP A 405 -6.97 15.81 -21.68
N VAL A 406 -6.97 15.36 -22.93
CA VAL A 406 -6.62 14.00 -23.33
C VAL A 406 -5.11 13.78 -23.51
N ARG A 407 -4.23 14.75 -23.19
CA ARG A 407 -2.78 14.65 -23.49
C ARG A 407 -2.10 13.39 -22.94
N ARG A 408 -2.56 12.88 -21.79
CA ARG A 408 -2.06 11.60 -21.25
C ARG A 408 -2.54 10.39 -22.06
N ALA A 409 -3.77 10.42 -22.58
CA ALA A 409 -4.28 9.39 -23.47
C ALA A 409 -3.60 9.43 -24.85
N GLU A 410 -3.28 10.62 -25.39
CA GLU A 410 -2.44 10.75 -26.60
C GLU A 410 -1.02 10.22 -26.41
N ALA A 411 -0.44 10.35 -25.21
CA ALA A 411 0.87 9.76 -24.90
C ALA A 411 0.79 8.23 -24.85
N ILE A 412 -0.29 7.66 -24.30
CA ILE A 412 -0.51 6.20 -24.27
C ILE A 412 -0.72 5.64 -25.68
N LEU A 413 -1.44 6.36 -26.57
CA LEU A 413 -1.55 6.10 -28.01
C LEU A 413 -0.22 6.14 -28.79
N GLN A 414 0.86 6.61 -28.15
CA GLN A 414 2.22 6.62 -28.67
C GLN A 414 3.13 5.68 -27.85
N HIS A 415 2.54 4.76 -27.09
CA HIS A 415 3.22 3.83 -26.19
C HIS A 415 4.20 4.53 -25.20
N VAL A 416 3.90 5.78 -24.80
CA VAL A 416 4.69 6.54 -23.83
C VAL A 416 4.13 6.38 -22.42
N TYR A 417 4.79 5.58 -21.59
CA TYR A 417 4.49 5.42 -20.16
C TYR A 417 5.50 6.19 -19.31
N ASP A 418 5.02 7.09 -18.44
CA ASP A 418 5.84 7.89 -17.50
C ASP A 418 7.05 8.61 -18.18
N GLY A 419 6.81 9.09 -19.41
CA GLY A 419 7.80 9.79 -20.24
C GLY A 419 8.79 8.89 -21.00
N HIS A 420 8.64 7.57 -20.93
CA HIS A 420 9.46 6.58 -21.63
C HIS A 420 8.66 5.89 -22.74
N HIS A 421 9.24 5.78 -23.93
CA HIS A 421 8.64 5.09 -25.08
C HIS A 421 8.92 3.58 -24.98
N LEU A 422 7.87 2.76 -24.95
CA LEU A 422 7.97 1.32 -24.76
C LEU A 422 8.34 0.55 -26.05
N GLY A 423 8.30 1.21 -27.21
CA GLY A 423 8.51 0.60 -28.52
C GLY A 423 7.26 0.68 -29.40
N ASP A 424 7.41 0.56 -30.72
CA ASP A 424 6.28 0.42 -31.64
C ASP A 424 5.55 -0.94 -31.42
N ASP A 425 6.34 -1.92 -31.00
CA ASP A 425 6.00 -3.22 -30.42
C ASP A 425 6.32 -3.09 -28.91
N ILE A 426 5.39 -3.41 -28.00
CA ILE A 426 5.47 -2.92 -26.60
C ILE A 426 6.35 -3.83 -25.74
N ASP A 427 7.51 -3.34 -25.31
CA ASP A 427 8.31 -4.03 -24.29
C ASP A 427 7.64 -3.93 -22.90
N TRP A 428 6.88 -4.97 -22.56
CA TRP A 428 6.21 -5.12 -21.27
C TRP A 428 7.16 -5.38 -20.08
N GLU A 429 8.42 -5.74 -20.34
CA GLU A 429 9.48 -5.87 -19.33
C GLU A 429 10.38 -4.63 -19.23
N ALA A 430 10.11 -3.58 -20.03
CA ALA A 430 10.89 -2.36 -20.09
C ALA A 430 11.13 -1.72 -18.71
N ASN A 431 12.27 -1.04 -18.60
CA ASN A 431 12.54 -0.12 -17.49
C ASN A 431 13.17 1.17 -18.01
N LYS A 432 12.63 2.31 -17.61
CA LYS A 432 13.17 3.62 -18.06
C LYS A 432 14.57 3.95 -17.49
N TYR A 433 15.06 3.17 -16.53
CA TYR A 433 16.40 3.27 -15.98
C TYR A 433 17.23 2.03 -16.35
N ASP A 434 18.51 2.22 -16.63
CA ASP A 434 19.45 1.11 -16.80
C ASP A 434 19.68 0.40 -15.45
N PRO A 435 19.82 -0.94 -15.40
CA PRO A 435 20.14 -1.69 -14.16
C PRO A 435 21.36 -1.21 -13.35
N VAL A 436 22.30 -0.44 -13.93
CA VAL A 436 23.42 0.17 -13.20
C VAL A 436 23.13 1.57 -12.65
N ASP A 437 22.01 2.20 -13.03
CA ASP A 437 21.60 3.52 -12.52
C ASP A 437 21.15 3.41 -11.05
N PRO A 438 21.65 4.27 -10.13
CA PRO A 438 21.17 4.30 -8.76
C PRO A 438 19.65 4.49 -8.59
N ALA A 439 18.95 5.04 -9.59
CA ALA A 439 17.50 5.21 -9.63
C ALA A 439 16.73 3.96 -10.11
N PHE A 440 17.43 2.93 -10.60
CA PHE A 440 16.82 1.70 -11.06
C PHE A 440 15.98 1.03 -9.97
N THR A 441 14.74 0.68 -10.31
CA THR A 441 13.87 -0.11 -9.46
C THR A 441 12.89 -0.91 -10.30
N ARG A 442 12.70 -2.18 -9.95
CA ARG A 442 11.73 -3.07 -10.62
C ARG A 442 10.28 -2.60 -10.41
N GLU A 443 10.02 -1.81 -9.36
CA GLU A 443 8.69 -1.24 -9.11
C GLU A 443 8.19 -0.32 -10.23
N TRP A 444 9.06 0.19 -11.11
CA TRP A 444 8.61 0.90 -12.32
C TRP A 444 7.98 -0.06 -13.35
N THR A 445 8.66 -1.16 -13.67
CA THR A 445 8.16 -2.20 -14.59
C THR A 445 6.94 -2.93 -14.00
N TYR A 446 6.93 -3.18 -12.69
CA TYR A 446 5.73 -3.67 -12.02
C TYR A 446 4.59 -2.64 -12.10
N GLY A 447 4.88 -1.34 -11.98
CA GLY A 447 3.92 -0.25 -12.17
C GLY A 447 3.29 -0.18 -13.57
N LEU A 448 4.07 -0.42 -14.63
CA LEU A 448 3.60 -0.59 -16.00
C LEU A 448 2.57 -1.74 -16.08
N ASN A 449 2.92 -2.89 -15.51
CA ASN A 449 2.10 -4.11 -15.50
C ASN A 449 0.89 -4.09 -14.53
N ARG A 450 0.63 -2.95 -13.85
CA ARG A 450 -0.62 -2.67 -13.10
C ARG A 450 -1.69 -2.01 -13.97
N PHE A 451 -1.38 -1.55 -15.18
CA PHE A 451 -2.35 -0.97 -16.13
C PHE A 451 -3.19 0.21 -15.60
N GLY A 452 -2.66 0.97 -14.62
CA GLY A 452 -3.38 2.11 -14.04
C GLY A 452 -3.76 3.20 -15.06
N TYR A 453 -3.06 3.25 -16.18
CA TYR A 453 -3.27 4.18 -17.30
C TYR A 453 -4.36 3.75 -18.28
N TRP A 454 -4.85 2.50 -18.25
CA TRP A 454 -6.03 2.12 -19.05
C TRP A 454 -7.27 2.92 -18.65
N ARG A 455 -7.41 3.29 -17.37
CA ARG A 455 -8.43 4.24 -16.90
C ARG A 455 -8.32 5.62 -17.59
N THR A 456 -7.12 6.04 -17.98
CA THR A 456 -6.92 7.30 -18.70
C THR A 456 -7.43 7.21 -20.14
N LEU A 457 -7.30 6.05 -20.80
CA LEU A 457 -7.95 5.78 -22.09
C LEU A 457 -9.49 5.75 -21.92
N GLY A 458 -10.00 5.07 -20.90
CA GLY A 458 -11.44 4.98 -20.60
C GLY A 458 -12.06 6.35 -20.32
N GLN A 459 -11.43 7.16 -19.46
CA GLN A 459 -11.82 8.54 -19.19
C GLN A 459 -11.82 9.39 -20.47
N ALA A 460 -10.77 9.32 -21.29
CA ALA A 460 -10.73 10.04 -22.56
C ALA A 460 -11.85 9.59 -23.53
N TYR A 461 -12.17 8.30 -23.58
CA TYR A 461 -13.27 7.74 -24.36
C TYR A 461 -14.66 8.22 -23.88
N TRP A 462 -14.88 8.35 -22.57
CA TRP A 462 -16.13 8.89 -22.01
C TRP A 462 -16.24 10.41 -22.16
N GLN A 463 -15.11 11.12 -22.10
CA GLN A 463 -15.01 12.57 -22.26
C GLN A 463 -15.11 13.04 -23.72
N THR A 464 -14.69 12.24 -24.70
CA THR A 464 -14.67 12.64 -26.11
C THR A 464 -15.67 11.88 -26.98
N GLY A 465 -15.92 10.60 -26.68
CA GLY A 465 -16.61 9.68 -27.58
C GLY A 465 -15.73 9.11 -28.72
N ASP A 466 -14.43 9.41 -28.76
CA ASP A 466 -13.54 8.92 -29.83
C ASP A 466 -13.13 7.45 -29.60
N GLU A 467 -13.50 6.60 -30.55
CA GLU A 467 -13.20 5.18 -30.57
C GLU A 467 -11.70 4.86 -30.66
N LYS A 468 -10.80 5.82 -30.94
CA LYS A 468 -9.35 5.55 -30.97
C LYS A 468 -8.82 5.02 -29.63
N TYR A 469 -9.32 5.54 -28.50
CA TYR A 469 -8.90 5.08 -27.18
C TYR A 469 -9.40 3.66 -26.86
N ALA A 470 -10.58 3.29 -27.38
CA ALA A 470 -11.12 1.94 -27.26
C ALA A 470 -10.32 0.94 -28.10
N ARG A 471 -9.99 1.30 -29.34
CA ARG A 471 -9.10 0.48 -30.20
C ARG A 471 -7.71 0.31 -29.60
N GLU A 472 -7.15 1.36 -29.03
CA GLU A 472 -5.84 1.32 -28.36
C GLU A 472 -5.83 0.38 -27.15
N TRP A 473 -6.84 0.49 -26.28
CA TRP A 473 -6.97 -0.42 -25.16
C TRP A 473 -7.13 -1.88 -25.63
N ILE A 474 -7.92 -2.14 -26.67
CA ILE A 474 -8.07 -3.49 -27.25
C ILE A 474 -6.74 -4.01 -27.80
N ALA A 475 -5.96 -3.15 -28.48
CA ALA A 475 -4.64 -3.51 -29.00
C ALA A 475 -3.69 -3.90 -27.86
N GLN A 476 -3.47 -3.01 -26.89
CA GLN A 476 -2.62 -3.27 -25.72
C GLN A 476 -3.07 -4.47 -24.88
N MET A 477 -4.38 -4.71 -24.78
CA MET A 477 -4.93 -5.85 -24.06
C MET A 477 -4.63 -7.18 -24.76
N ARG A 478 -4.76 -7.23 -26.10
CA ARG A 478 -4.37 -8.40 -26.89
C ARG A 478 -2.87 -8.64 -26.83
N ASP A 479 -2.10 -7.60 -27.11
CA ASP A 479 -0.64 -7.56 -27.16
C ASP A 479 -0.02 -8.08 -25.84
N TRP A 480 -0.43 -7.52 -24.69
CA TRP A 480 0.05 -8.02 -23.41
C TRP A 480 -0.33 -9.49 -23.15
N ILE A 481 -1.56 -9.91 -23.49
CA ILE A 481 -2.00 -11.30 -23.27
C ILE A 481 -1.24 -12.27 -24.19
N GLU A 482 -0.94 -11.86 -25.41
CA GLU A 482 -0.16 -12.60 -26.41
C GLU A 482 1.29 -12.79 -25.92
N ASP A 483 1.98 -11.70 -25.59
CA ASP A 483 3.40 -11.68 -25.22
C ASP A 483 3.70 -12.18 -23.81
N ASN A 484 2.72 -12.08 -22.90
CA ASN A 484 2.85 -12.51 -21.51
C ASN A 484 1.93 -13.71 -21.24
N PRO A 485 2.15 -14.88 -21.88
CA PRO A 485 1.31 -16.05 -21.69
C PRO A 485 1.44 -16.57 -20.26
N TYR A 486 0.30 -16.88 -19.64
CA TYR A 486 0.21 -17.39 -18.27
C TYR A 486 1.25 -18.47 -17.95
N LEU A 487 1.92 -18.32 -16.81
CA LEU A 487 2.92 -19.27 -16.31
C LEU A 487 2.26 -20.56 -15.80
N LEU A 488 2.12 -21.54 -16.70
CA LEU A 488 1.78 -22.93 -16.36
C LEU A 488 2.70 -23.46 -15.24
N PHE A 489 3.97 -23.05 -15.26
CA PHE A 489 5.04 -23.54 -14.39
C PHE A 489 5.96 -22.40 -13.97
N GLY A 490 6.63 -22.55 -12.82
CA GLY A 490 7.39 -21.45 -12.19
C GLY A 490 6.49 -20.48 -11.43
N THR A 491 7.05 -19.71 -10.51
CA THR A 491 6.28 -18.74 -9.72
C THR A 491 6.13 -17.41 -10.47
N GLY A 492 5.03 -16.68 -10.26
CA GLY A 492 4.84 -15.35 -10.86
C GLY A 492 5.99 -14.38 -10.60
N ASN A 493 6.63 -14.57 -9.44
CA ASN A 493 7.74 -13.78 -8.92
C ASN A 493 9.06 -13.99 -9.69
N GLU A 494 9.13 -14.97 -10.59
CA GLU A 494 10.24 -15.22 -11.50
C GLU A 494 10.17 -14.35 -12.77
N THR A 495 9.09 -13.57 -12.96
CA THR A 495 8.87 -12.67 -14.11
C THR A 495 8.61 -11.22 -13.69
N LEU A 496 8.68 -10.28 -14.64
CA LEU A 496 8.33 -8.88 -14.39
C LEU A 496 6.83 -8.57 -14.57
N THR A 497 6.08 -9.47 -15.23
CA THR A 497 4.69 -9.20 -15.65
C THR A 497 3.62 -10.06 -14.94
N TRP A 498 3.99 -11.23 -14.40
CA TRP A 498 3.09 -12.14 -13.68
C TRP A 498 3.32 -12.22 -12.16
N ARG A 499 4.06 -11.28 -11.54
CA ARG A 499 4.16 -11.21 -10.07
C ARG A 499 2.76 -11.14 -9.45
N THR A 500 2.53 -11.88 -8.36
CA THR A 500 1.17 -12.14 -7.84
C THR A 500 0.44 -10.89 -7.34
N ILE A 501 1.18 -9.88 -6.87
CA ILE A 501 0.66 -8.54 -6.56
C ILE A 501 -0.03 -7.92 -7.79
N GLU A 502 0.69 -7.82 -8.90
CA GLU A 502 0.21 -7.20 -10.14
C GLU A 502 -1.00 -7.96 -10.69
N ALA A 503 -0.97 -9.30 -10.67
CA ALA A 503 -2.11 -10.12 -11.03
C ALA A 503 -3.35 -9.83 -10.16
N GLY A 504 -3.18 -9.66 -8.84
CA GLY A 504 -4.25 -9.26 -7.93
C GLY A 504 -4.81 -7.87 -8.22
N ILE A 505 -3.93 -6.88 -8.43
CA ILE A 505 -4.29 -5.48 -8.73
C ILE A 505 -5.02 -5.34 -10.08
N ARG A 506 -4.61 -6.11 -11.10
CA ARG A 506 -5.34 -6.16 -12.38
C ARG A 506 -6.77 -6.63 -12.15
N CYS A 507 -6.95 -7.74 -11.41
CA CYS A 507 -8.27 -8.33 -11.16
C CYS A 507 -9.21 -7.52 -10.26
N SER A 508 -8.70 -6.74 -9.31
CA SER A 508 -9.53 -5.90 -8.41
C SER A 508 -9.68 -4.44 -8.87
N GLY A 509 -9.04 -4.02 -9.96
CA GLY A 509 -9.00 -2.61 -10.35
C GLY A 509 -8.93 -2.36 -11.85
N SER A 510 -7.71 -2.29 -12.40
CA SER A 510 -7.50 -1.71 -13.74
C SER A 510 -8.18 -2.46 -14.88
N TRP A 511 -8.31 -3.78 -14.79
CA TRP A 511 -8.97 -4.60 -15.81
C TRP A 511 -10.50 -4.52 -15.76
N PRO A 512 -11.18 -4.71 -14.61
CA PRO A 512 -12.63 -4.51 -14.55
C PRO A 512 -13.03 -3.06 -14.84
N ASP A 513 -12.25 -2.05 -14.42
CA ASP A 513 -12.50 -0.65 -14.79
C ASP A 513 -12.47 -0.47 -16.32
N ALA A 514 -11.37 -0.88 -16.98
CA ALA A 514 -11.24 -0.74 -18.43
C ALA A 514 -12.31 -1.53 -19.20
N LEU A 515 -12.65 -2.75 -18.74
CA LEU A 515 -13.74 -3.52 -19.35
C LEU A 515 -15.06 -2.76 -19.29
N HIS A 516 -15.44 -2.18 -18.14
CA HIS A 516 -16.70 -1.43 -18.03
C HIS A 516 -16.65 -0.07 -18.73
N ASP A 517 -15.49 0.58 -18.81
CA ASP A 517 -15.29 1.78 -19.63
C ASP A 517 -15.59 1.49 -21.12
N PHE A 518 -15.17 0.32 -21.63
CA PHE A 518 -15.20 -0.03 -23.04
C PHE A 518 -16.26 -1.05 -23.47
N LEU A 519 -17.02 -1.66 -22.55
CA LEU A 519 -18.00 -2.72 -22.86
C LEU A 519 -19.05 -2.28 -23.90
N GLY A 520 -19.43 -1.00 -23.86
CA GLY A 520 -20.34 -0.36 -24.83
C GLY A 520 -19.71 0.08 -26.15
N SER A 521 -18.40 -0.12 -26.37
CA SER A 521 -17.74 0.27 -27.61
C SER A 521 -18.14 -0.64 -28.78
N PRO A 522 -18.49 -0.08 -29.96
CA PRO A 522 -18.63 -0.84 -31.20
C PRO A 522 -17.30 -1.44 -31.69
N SER A 523 -16.14 -0.96 -31.19
CA SER A 523 -14.82 -1.51 -31.50
C SER A 523 -14.55 -2.83 -30.74
N LEU A 524 -15.19 -3.04 -29.57
CA LEU A 524 -15.06 -4.29 -28.80
C LEU A 524 -15.86 -5.42 -29.45
N THR A 525 -15.13 -6.38 -30.03
CA THR A 525 -15.69 -7.59 -30.64
C THR A 525 -15.88 -8.72 -29.61
N ALA A 526 -16.57 -9.77 -30.04
CA ALA A 526 -16.78 -10.97 -29.23
C ALA A 526 -15.47 -11.75 -28.96
N ASP A 527 -14.51 -11.69 -29.88
CA ASP A 527 -13.19 -12.30 -29.72
C ASP A 527 -12.32 -11.55 -28.71
N ASP A 528 -12.36 -10.22 -28.72
CA ASP A 528 -11.65 -9.39 -27.74
C ASP A 528 -12.10 -9.73 -26.32
N LEU A 529 -13.41 -9.81 -26.13
CA LEU A 529 -14.01 -10.14 -24.84
C LEU A 529 -13.61 -11.55 -24.38
N VAL A 530 -13.68 -12.56 -25.25
CA VAL A 530 -13.32 -13.93 -24.86
C VAL A 530 -11.82 -14.09 -24.64
N THR A 531 -10.96 -13.36 -25.36
CA THR A 531 -9.53 -13.26 -25.06
C THR A 531 -9.28 -12.68 -23.67
N PHE A 532 -9.93 -11.55 -23.33
CA PHE A 532 -9.87 -10.96 -21.99
C PHE A 532 -10.31 -11.95 -20.91
N LEU A 533 -11.49 -12.58 -21.06
CA LEU A 533 -12.06 -13.49 -20.05
C LEU A 533 -11.20 -14.75 -19.86
N LYS A 534 -10.60 -15.31 -20.92
CA LYS A 534 -9.64 -16.41 -20.81
C LYS A 534 -8.44 -16.02 -19.94
N SER A 535 -7.81 -14.87 -20.22
CA SER A 535 -6.71 -14.40 -19.40
C SER A 535 -7.15 -14.12 -17.95
N TRP A 536 -8.39 -13.67 -17.73
CA TRP A 536 -8.95 -13.50 -16.39
C TRP A 536 -9.12 -14.82 -15.63
N ILE A 537 -9.51 -15.92 -16.30
CA ILE A 537 -9.49 -17.28 -15.71
C ILE A 537 -8.04 -17.73 -15.42
N GLU A 538 -7.08 -17.41 -16.29
CA GLU A 538 -5.66 -17.72 -16.07
C GLU A 538 -5.09 -16.95 -14.86
N HIS A 539 -5.48 -15.68 -14.66
CA HIS A 539 -5.20 -14.93 -13.43
C HIS A 539 -5.81 -15.58 -12.20
N ALA A 540 -7.06 -16.05 -12.26
CA ALA A 540 -7.69 -16.78 -11.17
C ALA A 540 -6.91 -18.06 -10.82
N ALA A 541 -6.49 -18.83 -11.83
CA ALA A 541 -5.66 -20.01 -11.66
C ALA A 541 -4.30 -19.68 -11.02
N HIS A 542 -3.68 -18.57 -11.43
CA HIS A 542 -2.42 -18.07 -10.85
C HIS A 542 -2.56 -17.75 -9.35
N LEU A 543 -3.55 -16.92 -8.99
CA LEU A 543 -3.81 -16.45 -7.62
C LEU A 543 -4.30 -17.57 -6.69
N MET A 544 -4.99 -18.59 -7.22
CA MET A 544 -5.33 -19.80 -6.47
C MET A 544 -4.08 -20.57 -6.03
N ARG A 545 -3.05 -20.63 -6.88
CA ARG A 545 -1.92 -21.55 -6.73
C ARG A 545 -0.95 -21.16 -5.61
N ILE A 546 -0.59 -19.88 -5.50
CA ILE A 546 0.56 -19.42 -4.69
C ILE A 546 0.49 -19.82 -3.21
N THR A 547 -0.59 -19.52 -2.48
CA THR A 547 -0.70 -19.89 -1.05
C THR A 547 -1.08 -21.36 -0.82
N VAL A 548 -1.54 -22.09 -1.86
CA VAL A 548 -1.70 -23.54 -1.76
C VAL A 548 -0.31 -24.19 -1.76
N GLU A 549 0.54 -23.84 -2.74
CA GLU A 549 1.90 -24.36 -2.85
C GLU A 549 2.80 -23.88 -1.69
N HIS A 550 2.65 -22.62 -1.30
CA HIS A 550 3.42 -21.93 -0.27
C HIS A 550 2.52 -21.40 0.87
N PRO A 551 2.04 -22.26 1.80
CA PRO A 551 1.11 -21.86 2.88
C PRO A 551 1.73 -20.91 3.93
N GLN A 552 3.05 -20.71 3.88
CA GLN A 552 3.81 -19.71 4.64
C GLN A 552 3.87 -18.33 3.96
N HIS A 553 3.36 -18.19 2.73
CA HIS A 553 3.20 -16.90 2.06
C HIS A 553 2.19 -16.04 2.83
N GLY A 554 2.48 -14.76 3.01
CA GLY A 554 1.78 -13.87 3.93
C GLY A 554 2.14 -12.40 3.71
N GLY A 555 1.70 -11.54 4.63
CA GLY A 555 1.90 -10.09 4.50
C GLY A 555 1.02 -9.45 3.42
N ASN A 556 1.24 -8.16 3.13
CA ASN A 556 0.36 -7.37 2.28
C ASN A 556 0.10 -7.99 0.87
N TRP A 557 1.02 -8.82 0.36
CA TRP A 557 0.88 -9.60 -0.88
C TRP A 557 -0.40 -10.45 -0.90
N VAL A 558 -0.62 -11.28 0.13
CA VAL A 558 -1.79 -12.18 0.20
C VAL A 558 -3.09 -11.38 0.24
N THR A 559 -3.07 -10.18 0.81
CA THR A 559 -4.25 -9.29 0.82
C THR A 559 -4.61 -8.82 -0.58
N MET A 560 -3.61 -8.43 -1.40
CA MET A 560 -3.81 -8.01 -2.80
C MET A 560 -4.25 -9.18 -3.69
N GLU A 561 -3.61 -10.33 -3.53
CA GLU A 561 -3.93 -11.57 -4.25
C GLU A 561 -5.37 -12.01 -4.02
N CYS A 562 -5.79 -12.06 -2.75
CA CYS A 562 -7.12 -12.52 -2.38
C CYS A 562 -8.19 -11.46 -2.68
N ASN A 563 -7.86 -10.17 -2.61
CA ASN A 563 -8.74 -9.10 -3.07
C ASN A 563 -9.08 -9.28 -4.56
N GLY A 564 -8.07 -9.47 -5.43
CA GLY A 564 -8.26 -9.75 -6.86
C GLY A 564 -9.00 -11.06 -7.15
N LEU A 565 -8.66 -12.14 -6.44
CA LEU A 565 -9.33 -13.45 -6.57
C LEU A 565 -10.81 -13.41 -6.14
N GLY A 566 -11.12 -12.64 -5.10
CA GLY A 566 -12.49 -12.42 -4.65
C GLY A 566 -13.30 -11.57 -5.63
N HIS A 567 -12.67 -10.55 -6.24
CA HIS A 567 -13.29 -9.75 -7.31
C HIS A 567 -13.66 -10.61 -8.52
N LEU A 568 -12.74 -11.48 -8.98
CA LEU A 568 -13.01 -12.50 -10.01
C LEU A 568 -14.21 -13.38 -9.65
N GLY A 569 -14.24 -13.90 -8.42
CA GLY A 569 -15.32 -14.76 -7.92
C GLY A 569 -16.70 -14.09 -7.83
N ILE A 570 -16.76 -12.76 -7.76
CA ILE A 570 -18.00 -11.98 -7.75
C ILE A 570 -18.40 -11.51 -9.15
N LEU A 571 -17.45 -11.04 -9.96
CA LEU A 571 -17.71 -10.36 -11.25
C LEU A 571 -17.88 -11.31 -12.44
N PHE A 572 -17.42 -12.55 -12.32
CA PHE A 572 -17.54 -13.57 -13.36
C PHE A 572 -18.18 -14.89 -12.85
N PRO A 573 -19.42 -14.83 -12.30
CA PRO A 573 -20.13 -15.99 -11.76
C PRO A 573 -20.57 -16.99 -12.84
N GLU A 574 -20.41 -16.64 -14.12
CA GLU A 574 -20.56 -17.55 -15.25
C GLU A 574 -19.49 -18.67 -15.26
N CYS A 575 -18.34 -18.49 -14.60
CA CYS A 575 -17.31 -19.54 -14.51
C CYS A 575 -17.61 -20.53 -13.38
N ARG A 576 -17.50 -21.83 -13.64
CA ARG A 576 -17.83 -22.91 -12.66
C ARG A 576 -17.02 -22.81 -11.37
N GLU A 577 -15.78 -22.32 -11.43
CA GLU A 577 -14.91 -22.20 -10.25
C GLU A 577 -15.07 -20.87 -9.48
N ALA A 578 -15.88 -19.92 -9.95
CA ALA A 578 -16.05 -18.62 -9.29
C ALA A 578 -16.48 -18.71 -7.80
N PRO A 579 -17.40 -19.62 -7.39
CA PRO A 579 -17.70 -19.84 -5.98
C PRO A 579 -16.50 -20.34 -5.16
N THR A 580 -15.63 -21.16 -5.77
CA THR A 580 -14.40 -21.66 -5.13
C THR A 580 -13.38 -20.54 -4.96
N TRP A 581 -13.21 -19.67 -5.96
CA TRP A 581 -12.33 -18.50 -5.89
C TRP A 581 -12.78 -17.54 -4.78
N LEU A 582 -14.06 -17.18 -4.76
CA LEU A 582 -14.64 -16.31 -3.74
C LEU A 582 -14.46 -16.90 -2.33
N LYS A 583 -14.87 -18.16 -2.10
CA LYS A 583 -14.70 -18.82 -0.80
C LYS A 583 -13.24 -18.81 -0.36
N THR A 584 -12.33 -19.14 -1.27
CA THR A 584 -10.90 -19.20 -1.00
C THR A 584 -10.33 -17.83 -0.65
N ALA A 585 -10.73 -16.76 -1.35
CA ALA A 585 -10.35 -15.39 -1.03
C ALA A 585 -10.85 -14.96 0.36
N VAL A 586 -12.11 -15.23 0.68
CA VAL A 586 -12.74 -14.88 1.98
C VAL A 586 -12.07 -15.61 3.14
N ASP A 587 -11.88 -16.93 3.02
CA ASP A 587 -11.22 -17.74 4.07
C ASP A 587 -9.79 -17.24 4.34
N ARG A 588 -9.03 -16.96 3.27
CA ARG A 588 -7.64 -16.45 3.37
C ARG A 588 -7.59 -15.06 3.99
N LEU A 589 -8.40 -14.10 3.52
CA LEU A 589 -8.40 -12.74 4.07
C LEU A 589 -8.85 -12.72 5.54
N THR A 590 -9.79 -13.58 5.94
CA THR A 590 -10.24 -13.71 7.33
C THR A 590 -9.10 -14.18 8.25
N LEU A 591 -8.26 -15.11 7.77
CA LEU A 591 -7.07 -15.59 8.48
C LEU A 591 -5.95 -14.55 8.50
N GLU A 592 -5.70 -13.88 7.37
CA GLU A 592 -4.66 -12.87 7.25
C GLU A 592 -4.92 -11.62 8.09
N LEU A 593 -6.18 -11.28 8.39
CA LEU A 593 -6.49 -10.23 9.36
C LEU A 593 -5.85 -10.49 10.73
N ASP A 594 -5.80 -11.73 11.23
CA ASP A 594 -5.13 -12.04 12.51
C ASP A 594 -3.62 -12.21 12.36
N ARG A 595 -3.15 -12.71 11.21
CA ARG A 595 -1.71 -12.86 10.97
C ARG A 595 -0.99 -11.53 10.78
N GLN A 596 -1.66 -10.54 10.19
CA GLN A 596 -1.06 -9.26 9.78
C GLN A 596 -1.52 -8.06 10.60
N VAL A 597 -2.59 -8.16 11.40
CA VAL A 597 -3.08 -7.06 12.23
C VAL A 597 -3.08 -7.50 13.68
N TYR A 598 -2.34 -6.76 14.51
CA TYR A 598 -2.31 -6.98 15.95
C TYR A 598 -3.70 -6.77 16.59
N PRO A 599 -3.95 -7.33 17.79
CA PRO A 599 -5.21 -7.11 18.51
C PRO A 599 -5.53 -5.63 18.81
N ASP A 600 -4.52 -4.75 18.83
CA ASP A 600 -4.67 -3.30 18.98
C ASP A 600 -4.96 -2.55 17.67
N GLY A 601 -5.06 -3.27 16.54
CA GLY A 601 -5.47 -2.74 15.23
C GLY A 601 -4.32 -2.27 14.33
N ALA A 602 -3.08 -2.18 14.83
CA ALA A 602 -1.93 -1.87 14.00
C ALA A 602 -1.60 -3.03 13.04
N GLN A 603 -1.15 -2.70 11.82
CA GLN A 603 -0.69 -3.71 10.87
C GLN A 603 0.81 -3.97 11.12
N LYS A 604 1.23 -5.24 11.08
CA LYS A 604 2.53 -5.71 11.59
C LYS A 604 3.78 -5.21 10.86
N GLU A 605 3.65 -4.55 9.71
CA GLU A 605 4.76 -3.83 9.07
C GLU A 605 5.08 -2.52 9.81
N LEU A 606 4.18 -2.04 10.68
CA LEU A 606 4.33 -0.84 11.51
C LEU A 606 4.59 0.47 10.74
N THR A 607 4.42 0.44 9.41
CA THR A 607 4.28 1.61 8.55
C THR A 607 2.82 2.04 8.48
N THR A 608 2.56 3.31 8.79
CA THR A 608 1.23 3.92 8.72
C THR A 608 0.69 4.00 7.30
N GLY A 609 1.58 3.98 6.30
CA GLY A 609 1.26 3.93 4.88
C GLY A 609 0.79 2.55 4.43
N TYR A 610 1.56 1.49 4.71
CA TYR A 610 1.18 0.13 4.33
C TYR A 610 0.02 -0.42 5.18
N HIS A 611 -0.22 0.11 6.39
CA HIS A 611 -1.50 -0.08 7.07
C HIS A 611 -2.69 0.32 6.18
N GLN A 612 -2.61 1.46 5.46
CA GLN A 612 -3.67 1.85 4.52
C GLN A 612 -3.77 0.88 3.35
N VAL A 613 -2.63 0.42 2.82
CA VAL A 613 -2.57 -0.52 1.68
C VAL A 613 -3.22 -1.86 2.04
N ALA A 614 -2.86 -2.43 3.19
CA ALA A 614 -3.47 -3.66 3.69
C ALA A 614 -4.98 -3.47 3.96
N ARG A 615 -5.37 -2.40 4.67
CA ARG A 615 -6.79 -2.11 4.94
C ARG A 615 -7.60 -1.94 3.66
N HIS A 616 -7.06 -1.24 2.64
CA HIS A 616 -7.71 -1.06 1.36
C HIS A 616 -7.98 -2.40 0.65
N ASN A 617 -7.03 -3.33 0.72
CA ASN A 617 -7.21 -4.66 0.14
C ASN A 617 -8.19 -5.54 0.94
N PHE A 618 -8.20 -5.45 2.27
CA PHE A 618 -9.22 -6.14 3.08
C PHE A 618 -10.62 -5.57 2.84
N VAL A 619 -10.80 -4.24 2.88
CA VAL A 619 -12.13 -3.62 2.67
C VAL A 619 -12.59 -3.70 1.22
N GLY A 620 -11.68 -3.76 0.24
CA GLY A 620 -11.99 -3.80 -1.19
C GLY A 620 -12.94 -4.94 -1.54
N LEU A 621 -12.61 -6.18 -1.15
CA LEU A 621 -13.49 -7.32 -1.37
C LEU A 621 -14.83 -7.17 -0.66
N TYR A 622 -14.84 -6.67 0.58
CA TYR A 622 -16.08 -6.50 1.34
C TYR A 622 -17.02 -5.49 0.67
N LYS A 623 -16.50 -4.34 0.20
CA LYS A 623 -17.32 -3.33 -0.50
C LYS A 623 -17.92 -3.89 -1.78
N LEU A 624 -17.16 -4.67 -2.55
CA LEU A 624 -17.70 -5.25 -3.78
C LEU A 624 -18.75 -6.33 -3.45
N ALA A 625 -18.53 -7.10 -2.39
CA ALA A 625 -19.48 -8.08 -1.89
C ALA A 625 -20.79 -7.41 -1.46
N ASP A 626 -20.73 -6.36 -0.64
CA ASP A 626 -21.90 -5.59 -0.19
C ASP A 626 -22.69 -4.97 -1.37
N HIS A 627 -21.99 -4.29 -2.29
CA HIS A 627 -22.56 -3.74 -3.53
C HIS A 627 -23.28 -4.79 -4.38
N ASN A 628 -22.81 -6.04 -4.35
CA ASN A 628 -23.41 -7.18 -5.06
C ASN A 628 -24.31 -8.06 -4.18
N ARG A 629 -24.57 -7.68 -2.92
CA ARG A 629 -25.35 -8.43 -1.92
C ARG A 629 -24.84 -9.85 -1.66
N VAL A 630 -23.53 -10.04 -1.77
CA VAL A 630 -22.81 -11.27 -1.44
C VAL A 630 -22.53 -11.28 0.07
N ALA A 631 -23.03 -12.31 0.75
CA ALA A 631 -22.85 -12.44 2.20
C ALA A 631 -21.37 -12.68 2.55
N MET A 632 -20.87 -11.94 3.54
CA MET A 632 -19.51 -12.03 4.08
C MET A 632 -19.59 -12.44 5.57
N PRO A 633 -18.57 -13.14 6.13
CA PRO A 633 -18.63 -13.58 7.53
C PRO A 633 -18.59 -12.41 8.52
N ASP A 634 -19.47 -12.36 9.52
CA ASP A 634 -19.48 -11.29 10.53
C ASP A 634 -18.11 -11.11 11.24
N GLU A 635 -17.39 -12.21 11.42
CA GLU A 635 -16.06 -12.24 12.02
C GLU A 635 -15.02 -11.48 11.18
N TYR A 636 -15.19 -11.45 9.85
CA TYR A 636 -14.37 -10.64 8.95
C TYR A 636 -14.50 -9.16 9.28
N LEU A 637 -15.74 -8.69 9.46
CA LEU A 637 -16.03 -7.27 9.71
C LEU A 637 -15.54 -6.82 11.08
N ARG A 638 -15.76 -7.62 12.13
CA ARG A 638 -15.21 -7.34 13.47
C ARG A 638 -13.69 -7.22 13.47
N ARG A 639 -12.99 -8.06 12.69
CA ARG A 639 -11.53 -8.02 12.53
C ARG A 639 -11.04 -6.88 11.64
N LEU A 640 -11.87 -6.37 10.73
CA LEU A 640 -11.53 -5.23 9.89
C LEU A 640 -11.69 -3.90 10.65
N GLU A 641 -12.72 -3.79 11.51
CA GLU A 641 -13.01 -2.60 12.31
C GLU A 641 -11.80 -2.12 13.15
N ARG A 642 -11.00 -3.02 13.73
CA ARG A 642 -9.81 -2.65 14.52
C ARG A 642 -8.78 -1.83 13.72
N MET A 643 -8.69 -2.01 12.39
CA MET A 643 -7.81 -1.19 11.56
C MET A 643 -8.33 0.26 11.45
N TYR A 644 -9.66 0.44 11.38
CA TYR A 644 -10.28 1.77 11.40
C TYR A 644 -10.15 2.42 12.78
N ALA A 645 -10.25 1.61 13.85
CA ALA A 645 -9.99 2.07 15.22
C ALA A 645 -8.55 2.55 15.40
N TYR A 646 -7.55 1.84 14.85
CA TYR A 646 -6.16 2.32 14.81
C TYR A 646 -6.04 3.67 14.10
N ASN A 647 -6.67 3.86 12.92
CA ASN A 647 -6.64 5.15 12.22
C ASN A 647 -7.20 6.30 13.08
N LEU A 648 -8.34 6.10 13.75
CA LEU A 648 -8.91 7.09 14.68
C LEU A 648 -7.95 7.39 15.84
N GLN A 649 -7.44 6.34 16.49
CA GLN A 649 -6.72 6.44 17.74
C GLN A 649 -5.26 6.92 17.55
N ALA A 650 -4.69 6.68 16.36
CA ALA A 650 -3.33 7.11 16.00
C ALA A 650 -3.28 8.44 15.23
N MET A 651 -4.36 8.96 14.63
CA MET A 651 -4.28 10.22 13.86
C MET A 651 -3.97 11.45 14.73
N THR A 652 -3.22 12.39 14.16
CA THR A 652 -3.12 13.78 14.64
C THR A 652 -4.47 14.50 14.55
N PRO A 653 -4.64 15.66 15.22
CA PRO A 653 -5.82 16.50 15.08
C PRO A 653 -6.17 16.96 13.65
N GLU A 654 -5.25 16.85 12.68
CA GLU A 654 -5.54 17.14 11.26
C GLU A 654 -6.18 15.96 10.50
N GLY A 655 -6.46 14.84 11.17
CA GLY A 655 -6.95 13.64 10.53
C GLY A 655 -5.86 12.88 9.75
N ARG A 656 -4.60 12.96 10.20
CA ARG A 656 -3.43 12.36 9.53
C ARG A 656 -2.62 11.46 10.43
N LEU A 657 -2.15 10.33 9.93
CA LEU A 657 -1.17 9.48 10.62
C LEU A 657 0.25 10.07 10.49
N PRO A 658 1.11 9.94 11.53
CA PRO A 658 2.53 10.24 11.42
C PRO A 658 3.24 9.43 10.32
N PRO A 659 4.29 9.96 9.67
CA PRO A 659 5.02 9.26 8.61
C PRO A 659 6.06 8.25 9.18
N LEU A 660 5.57 7.21 9.87
CA LEU A 660 6.41 6.16 10.45
C LEU A 660 6.84 5.15 9.37
N ASN A 661 8.10 4.70 9.43
CA ASN A 661 8.66 3.74 8.48
C ASN A 661 8.45 4.22 7.02
N ASP A 662 8.24 3.31 6.05
CA ASP A 662 7.89 3.71 4.67
C ASP A 662 6.46 4.28 4.56
N ALA A 663 6.28 5.52 5.02
CA ALA A 663 5.02 6.24 4.95
C ALA A 663 5.20 7.75 4.67
N GLY A 664 4.11 8.39 4.27
CA GLY A 664 3.95 9.85 4.27
C GLY A 664 2.98 10.31 5.36
N HIS A 665 2.78 11.62 5.52
CA HIS A 665 1.84 12.15 6.51
C HIS A 665 0.38 11.97 6.04
N THR A 666 -0.15 10.78 6.29
CA THR A 666 -1.22 10.15 5.50
C THR A 666 -2.60 10.51 6.03
N ASN A 667 -3.47 11.09 5.19
CA ASN A 667 -4.83 11.48 5.55
C ASN A 667 -5.74 10.24 5.69
N VAL A 668 -6.45 10.14 6.82
CA VAL A 668 -7.36 9.03 7.13
C VAL A 668 -8.83 9.45 7.27
N ILE A 669 -9.19 10.72 7.06
CA ILE A 669 -10.57 11.21 7.16
C ILE A 669 -11.54 10.41 6.27
N ALA A 670 -11.16 10.15 5.02
CA ALA A 670 -11.99 9.34 4.10
C ALA A 670 -12.12 7.88 4.57
N SER A 671 -11.08 7.32 5.22
CA SER A 671 -11.17 6.01 5.87
C SER A 671 -12.15 6.04 7.03
N LEU A 672 -12.18 7.10 7.83
CA LEU A 672 -13.06 7.18 8.99
C LEU A 672 -14.51 7.43 8.57
N ALA A 673 -14.75 8.17 7.48
CA ALA A 673 -16.08 8.26 6.86
C ALA A 673 -16.60 6.89 6.42
N GLU A 674 -15.77 6.14 5.68
CA GLU A 674 -16.07 4.76 5.27
C GLU A 674 -16.33 3.85 6.49
N GLY A 675 -15.49 3.90 7.51
CA GLY A 675 -15.70 3.12 8.74
C GLY A 675 -16.97 3.51 9.50
N ALA A 676 -17.34 4.79 9.52
CA ALA A 676 -18.57 5.28 10.17
C ALA A 676 -19.84 4.74 9.50
N GLU A 677 -19.80 4.56 8.18
CA GLU A 677 -20.88 3.94 7.39
C GLU A 677 -20.90 2.42 7.58
N LEU A 678 -19.75 1.74 7.40
CA LEU A 678 -19.67 0.27 7.45
C LEU A 678 -19.91 -0.32 8.84
N PHE A 679 -19.52 0.37 9.91
CA PHE A 679 -19.58 -0.16 11.29
C PHE A 679 -20.58 0.59 12.19
N GLY A 680 -21.26 1.62 11.70
CA GLY A 680 -22.21 2.41 12.50
C GLY A 680 -21.57 3.14 13.69
N ARG A 681 -20.30 3.54 13.56
CA ARG A 681 -19.46 4.07 14.64
C ARG A 681 -19.52 5.60 14.73
N ASP A 682 -20.13 6.12 15.79
CA ASP A 682 -20.29 7.56 16.02
C ASP A 682 -18.97 8.31 16.25
N ASP A 683 -17.92 7.66 16.74
CA ASP A 683 -16.59 8.26 16.92
C ASP A 683 -15.78 8.31 15.62
N PHE A 684 -15.98 7.34 14.71
CA PHE A 684 -15.51 7.45 13.34
C PHE A 684 -16.24 8.57 12.59
N ARG A 685 -17.56 8.71 12.77
CA ARG A 685 -18.37 9.80 12.20
C ARG A 685 -17.90 11.17 12.71
N TRP A 686 -17.64 11.27 14.01
CA TRP A 686 -17.12 12.49 14.62
C TRP A 686 -15.76 12.89 14.04
N ALA A 687 -14.82 11.96 13.97
CA ALA A 687 -13.51 12.25 13.38
C ALA A 687 -13.61 12.61 11.89
N ALA A 688 -14.43 11.89 11.12
CA ALA A 688 -14.62 12.12 9.69
C ALA A 688 -15.23 13.50 9.38
N THR A 689 -16.11 13.99 10.25
CA THR A 689 -16.80 15.28 10.11
C THR A 689 -16.07 16.46 10.78
N GLY A 690 -14.89 16.23 11.38
CA GLY A 690 -14.20 17.25 12.17
C GLY A 690 -14.94 17.64 13.46
N GLY A 691 -15.84 16.78 13.93
CA GLY A 691 -16.60 16.91 15.16
C GLY A 691 -18.03 17.44 15.02
N ALA A 692 -18.55 17.61 13.80
CA ALA A 692 -19.89 18.14 13.54
C ALA A 692 -21.02 17.12 13.73
N GLU A 693 -20.75 15.82 13.57
CA GLU A 693 -21.69 14.73 13.79
C GLU A 693 -21.13 13.66 14.75
N GLY A 694 -21.95 12.72 15.21
CA GLY A 694 -21.49 11.61 16.06
C GLY A 694 -21.06 12.05 17.46
N ALA A 695 -20.09 11.36 18.05
CA ALA A 695 -19.61 11.60 19.41
C ALA A 695 -18.07 11.53 19.51
N PRO A 696 -17.40 12.40 20.29
CA PRO A 696 -15.95 12.37 20.40
C PRO A 696 -15.43 11.06 21.02
N PRO A 697 -14.21 10.62 20.68
CA PRO A 697 -13.59 9.44 21.29
C PRO A 697 -13.51 9.55 22.82
N ALA A 698 -13.80 8.44 23.51
CA ALA A 698 -13.89 8.43 24.98
C ALA A 698 -12.57 8.69 25.71
N CYS A 699 -11.43 8.54 25.02
CA CYS A 699 -10.10 8.86 25.52
C CYS A 699 -9.43 9.94 24.65
N THR A 700 -8.41 10.59 25.20
CA THR A 700 -7.49 11.45 24.45
C THR A 700 -6.25 10.64 24.08
N SER A 701 -5.50 10.21 25.07
CA SER A 701 -4.27 9.41 24.90
C SER A 701 -4.56 7.91 24.90
N VAL A 702 -3.72 7.15 24.19
CA VAL A 702 -3.90 5.72 23.93
C VAL A 702 -2.56 5.02 23.76
N ALA A 703 -2.55 3.71 24.08
CA ALA A 703 -1.43 2.83 23.79
C ALA A 703 -1.86 1.71 22.83
N PHE A 704 -0.97 1.37 21.91
CA PHE A 704 -1.02 0.19 21.06
C PHE A 704 0.10 -0.75 21.54
N PRO A 705 -0.15 -1.60 22.55
CA PRO A 705 0.93 -2.28 23.26
C PRO A 705 1.53 -3.48 22.51
N TYR A 706 0.93 -3.95 21.40
CA TYR A 706 1.58 -4.90 20.49
C TYR A 706 2.43 -4.16 19.45
N ALA A 707 1.90 -3.05 18.93
CA ALA A 707 2.64 -2.17 18.04
C ALA A 707 3.81 -1.44 18.73
N GLY A 708 3.74 -1.29 20.06
CA GLY A 708 4.63 -0.45 20.86
C GLY A 708 4.52 1.04 20.54
N GLN A 709 3.32 1.51 20.17
CA GLN A 709 3.07 2.90 19.81
C GLN A 709 2.24 3.58 20.89
N TYR A 710 2.70 4.74 21.36
CA TYR A 710 2.10 5.47 22.49
C TYR A 710 1.76 6.88 22.06
N VAL A 711 0.46 7.21 22.07
CA VAL A 711 -0.06 8.50 21.65
C VAL A 711 -0.46 9.31 22.86
N MET A 712 0.25 10.42 23.09
CA MET A 712 0.00 11.37 24.16
C MET A 712 -0.58 12.66 23.58
N ARG A 713 -1.80 13.05 23.95
CA ARG A 713 -2.45 14.26 23.42
C ARG A 713 -3.26 15.03 24.46
N SER A 714 -3.28 16.37 24.33
CA SER A 714 -4.10 17.24 25.20
C SER A 714 -5.59 17.15 24.87
N GLY A 715 -5.93 16.84 23.61
CA GLY A 715 -7.29 16.78 23.09
C GLY A 715 -7.28 16.40 21.60
N TRP A 716 -8.33 16.78 20.89
CA TRP A 716 -8.57 16.41 19.48
C TRP A 716 -8.68 17.62 18.53
N GLY A 717 -8.64 18.85 19.03
CA GLY A 717 -8.74 20.07 18.24
C GLY A 717 -7.43 20.43 17.54
N SER A 718 -7.50 21.26 16.50
CA SER A 718 -6.31 21.65 15.71
C SER A 718 -5.19 22.31 16.52
N ASP A 719 -5.54 23.04 17.58
CA ASP A 719 -4.60 23.67 18.52
C ASP A 719 -4.11 22.74 19.65
N ASP A 720 -4.64 21.52 19.76
CA ASP A 720 -4.15 20.52 20.72
C ASP A 720 -2.75 20.03 20.36
N ARG A 721 -2.05 19.57 21.39
CA ARG A 721 -0.72 18.98 21.30
C ARG A 721 -0.87 17.46 21.22
N TYR A 722 -0.02 16.84 20.42
CA TYR A 722 -0.01 15.42 20.11
C TYR A 722 1.45 14.97 20.01
N LEU A 723 1.75 13.79 20.53
CA LEU A 723 3.00 13.09 20.32
C LEU A 723 2.74 11.60 20.13
N LEU A 724 3.40 10.99 19.14
CA LEU A 724 3.53 9.54 19.02
C LEU A 724 4.97 9.15 19.38
N PHE A 725 5.11 8.20 20.30
CA PHE A 725 6.37 7.57 20.68
C PHE A 725 6.39 6.12 20.16
N GLU A 726 7.44 5.75 19.43
CA GLU A 726 7.62 4.46 18.75
C GLU A 726 8.64 3.60 19.51
N SER A 727 8.15 2.56 20.15
CA SER A 727 8.90 1.60 20.97
C SER A 727 8.53 0.15 20.61
N GLY A 728 8.16 -0.08 19.34
CA GLY A 728 7.67 -1.36 18.85
C GLY A 728 8.73 -2.44 18.63
N PRO A 729 8.28 -3.64 18.22
CA PRO A 729 9.14 -4.55 17.49
C PRO A 729 9.60 -3.90 16.17
N TYR A 730 10.55 -4.50 15.48
CA TYR A 730 11.12 -3.95 14.24
C TYR A 730 10.05 -3.81 13.13
N GLY A 731 9.09 -4.74 13.04
CA GLY A 731 8.13 -4.84 11.95
C GLY A 731 8.50 -5.97 10.98
N ILE A 732 7.52 -6.49 10.23
CA ILE A 732 7.71 -7.63 9.31
C ILE A 732 8.10 -7.22 7.87
N GLY A 733 7.98 -5.95 7.52
CA GLY A 733 8.31 -5.39 6.21
C GLY A 733 8.32 -3.86 6.25
N HIS A 734 8.98 -3.22 5.28
CA HIS A 734 8.99 -1.76 5.09
C HIS A 734 9.55 -0.90 6.24
N GLN A 735 10.28 -1.52 7.18
CA GLN A 735 10.72 -0.91 8.43
C GLN A 735 12.10 -0.23 8.40
N HIS A 736 12.28 0.72 9.33
CA HIS A 736 13.45 1.57 9.53
C HIS A 736 14.15 1.25 10.87
N GLU A 737 15.41 1.66 11.04
CA GLU A 737 16.16 1.54 12.30
C GLU A 737 15.86 2.73 13.24
N ASP A 738 14.59 2.84 13.65
CA ASP A 738 13.94 4.05 14.19
C ASP A 738 13.53 3.97 15.68
N LYS A 739 14.02 2.99 16.45
CA LYS A 739 13.41 2.69 17.74
C LYS A 739 13.72 3.74 18.81
N LEU A 740 12.69 3.98 19.62
CA LEU A 740 12.58 5.06 20.59
C LEU A 740 12.42 6.46 19.97
N SER A 741 12.15 6.55 18.67
CA SER A 741 11.85 7.82 17.99
C SER A 741 10.47 8.39 18.35
N MET A 742 10.28 9.66 18.03
CA MET A 742 9.16 10.49 18.46
C MET A 742 8.71 11.44 17.36
N PHE A 743 7.40 11.51 17.10
CA PHE A 743 6.78 12.50 16.21
C PHE A 743 5.91 13.46 17.01
N LEU A 744 6.05 14.77 16.82
CA LEU A 744 5.38 15.81 17.63
C LEU A 744 4.60 16.78 16.75
N TYR A 745 3.30 16.93 17.04
CA TYR A 745 2.40 17.92 16.46
C TYR A 745 1.84 18.84 17.55
N GLY A 746 1.61 20.12 17.22
CA GLY A 746 0.87 21.03 18.09
C GLY A 746 0.54 22.35 17.41
N PHE A 747 -0.52 23.02 17.87
CA PHE A 747 -0.86 24.38 17.42
C PHE A 747 -1.05 24.53 15.89
N GLY A 748 -1.68 23.55 15.24
CA GLY A 748 -1.89 23.57 13.79
C GLY A 748 -0.69 23.12 12.94
N ARG A 749 0.34 22.48 13.51
CA ARG A 749 1.59 22.17 12.79
C ARG A 749 2.32 20.93 13.32
N VAL A 750 2.94 20.17 12.42
CA VAL A 750 4.01 19.21 12.77
C VAL A 750 5.26 19.99 13.19
N LEU A 751 5.81 19.71 14.36
CA LEU A 751 6.92 20.43 14.96
C LEU A 751 8.22 19.59 15.00
N LEU A 752 8.11 18.30 15.32
CA LEU A 752 9.19 17.31 15.24
C LEU A 752 8.75 16.24 14.23
N THR A 753 9.52 16.01 13.18
CA THR A 753 9.13 15.16 12.05
C THR A 753 9.94 13.87 11.97
N GLU A 754 9.37 12.86 11.31
CA GLU A 754 10.07 11.67 10.84
C GLU A 754 10.47 11.83 9.36
N ALA A 755 11.45 11.04 8.94
CA ALA A 755 11.96 11.07 7.56
C ALA A 755 10.95 10.57 6.52
N GLY A 756 10.13 9.60 6.91
CA GLY A 756 9.18 8.90 6.04
C GLY A 756 9.86 8.17 4.88
N THR A 757 9.08 7.86 3.85
CA THR A 757 9.58 7.11 2.69
C THR A 757 10.42 7.94 1.70
N TYR A 758 11.27 7.26 0.95
CA TYR A 758 11.98 7.77 -0.23
C TYR A 758 11.88 6.72 -1.35
N SER A 759 12.33 7.04 -2.57
CA SER A 759 12.36 6.08 -3.68
C SER A 759 13.04 4.76 -3.28
N TYR A 760 12.48 3.63 -3.73
CA TYR A 760 12.98 2.27 -3.48
C TYR A 760 14.17 1.96 -4.40
N ASP A 761 15.20 2.81 -4.28
CA ASP A 761 16.35 2.92 -5.15
C ASP A 761 17.65 2.59 -4.39
N ALA A 762 18.80 2.59 -5.08
CA ALA A 762 20.10 2.31 -4.47
C ALA A 762 20.79 3.59 -3.93
N SER A 763 20.06 4.70 -3.78
CA SER A 763 20.65 5.99 -3.42
C SER A 763 21.07 6.08 -1.94
N LYS A 764 21.93 7.05 -1.64
CA LYS A 764 22.29 7.40 -0.26
C LYS A 764 21.11 7.95 0.55
N TYR A 765 20.10 8.53 -0.11
CA TYR A 765 18.90 9.03 0.58
C TYR A 765 17.97 7.88 0.99
N ARG A 766 17.86 6.82 0.17
CA ARG A 766 17.17 5.59 0.58
C ARG A 766 17.86 4.92 1.76
N ARG A 767 19.20 4.86 1.77
CA ARG A 767 19.96 4.38 2.95
C ARG A 767 19.78 5.26 4.19
N TYR A 768 19.75 6.59 4.02
CA TYR A 768 19.52 7.53 5.11
C TYR A 768 18.16 7.32 5.77
N VAL A 769 17.05 7.32 5.01
CA VAL A 769 15.70 7.17 5.61
C VAL A 769 15.50 5.84 6.31
N LEU A 770 16.20 4.78 5.91
CA LEU A 770 16.12 3.48 6.57
C LEU A 770 16.91 3.40 7.88
N SER A 771 17.68 4.44 8.23
CA SER A 771 18.70 4.41 9.28
C SER A 771 18.45 5.46 10.38
N THR A 772 18.91 5.15 11.58
CA THR A 772 18.81 5.99 12.80
C THR A 772 19.22 7.46 12.60
N TRP A 773 20.09 7.76 11.63
CA TRP A 773 20.47 9.12 11.24
C TRP A 773 19.29 10.03 10.86
N ALA A 774 18.15 9.46 10.44
CA ALA A 774 16.99 10.20 9.97
C ALA A 774 15.84 10.29 11.00
N HIS A 775 16.08 9.84 12.23
CA HIS A 775 15.06 9.67 13.28
C HIS A 775 15.42 10.44 14.55
N ASN A 776 14.44 10.64 15.43
CA ASN A 776 14.51 11.43 16.66
C ASN A 776 15.03 10.61 17.85
N THR A 777 16.17 9.93 17.66
CA THR A 777 16.75 9.00 18.64
C THR A 777 18.30 9.10 18.62
N ILE A 778 19.00 8.12 19.18
CA ILE A 778 20.43 8.22 19.52
C ILE A 778 21.29 7.33 18.61
N LEU A 779 22.42 7.86 18.13
CA LEU A 779 23.54 7.11 17.55
C LEU A 779 24.61 6.84 18.61
N VAL A 780 25.37 5.75 18.45
CA VAL A 780 26.50 5.41 19.34
C VAL A 780 27.75 5.21 18.50
N ASP A 781 28.83 5.92 18.82
CA ASP A 781 30.10 5.94 18.07
C ASP A 781 29.93 6.19 16.55
N GLY A 782 28.96 7.05 16.21
CA GLY A 782 28.56 7.34 14.83
C GLY A 782 27.85 6.19 14.10
N GLN A 783 27.43 5.15 14.81
CA GLN A 783 26.74 3.99 14.27
C GLN A 783 25.23 4.01 14.57
N PRO A 784 24.38 3.56 13.62
CA PRO A 784 22.94 3.40 13.81
C PRO A 784 22.59 2.12 14.59
N GLN A 785 21.33 2.03 14.99
CA GLN A 785 20.67 0.78 15.38
C GLN A 785 20.69 -0.24 14.21
N GLN A 786 20.53 -1.53 14.52
CA GLN A 786 20.62 -2.63 13.56
C GLN A 786 19.81 -3.86 14.02
N ARG A 787 18.48 -3.78 13.99
CA ARG A 787 17.59 -4.95 14.13
C ARG A 787 17.47 -5.76 12.83
N ARG A 788 17.87 -5.24 11.67
CA ARG A 788 17.84 -5.99 10.40
C ARG A 788 18.55 -7.34 10.51
N GLY A 789 17.82 -8.41 10.18
CA GLY A 789 18.29 -9.79 10.24
C GLY A 789 18.14 -10.48 11.60
N LEU A 790 17.55 -9.83 12.61
CA LEU A 790 17.15 -10.42 13.89
C LEU A 790 15.64 -10.69 13.88
N ALA A 791 15.21 -11.77 13.23
CA ALA A 791 13.80 -12.09 13.01
C ALA A 791 12.98 -12.18 14.31
N GLU A 792 13.60 -12.59 15.42
CA GLU A 792 13.02 -12.61 16.76
C GLU A 792 12.62 -11.24 17.32
N THR A 793 13.05 -10.15 16.67
CA THR A 793 12.67 -8.77 17.02
C THR A 793 11.56 -8.20 16.11
N TYR A 794 11.11 -8.92 15.09
CA TYR A 794 10.26 -8.38 14.02
C TYR A 794 8.78 -8.25 14.43
N GLU A 795 8.28 -9.16 15.26
CA GLU A 795 6.91 -9.15 15.75
C GLU A 795 6.80 -9.64 17.20
N THR A 796 5.62 -9.51 17.81
CA THR A 796 5.31 -10.05 19.15
C THR A 796 3.96 -10.74 19.17
N GLU A 797 3.83 -11.84 19.91
CA GLU A 797 2.56 -12.54 20.13
C GLU A 797 1.78 -12.01 21.35
N THR A 798 2.45 -11.26 22.23
CA THR A 798 1.89 -10.69 23.47
C THR A 798 2.09 -9.18 23.52
N PRO A 799 1.31 -8.43 24.32
CA PRO A 799 1.58 -7.03 24.59
C PRO A 799 3.01 -6.85 25.14
N LEU A 800 3.70 -5.80 24.72
CA LEU A 800 5.00 -5.42 25.26
C LEU A 800 4.87 -4.98 26.72
N ASP A 801 5.81 -5.42 27.56
CA ASP A 801 5.92 -5.03 28.97
C ASP A 801 6.57 -3.63 29.12
N ASN A 802 6.01 -2.66 28.40
CA ASN A 802 6.35 -1.24 28.48
C ASN A 802 5.44 -0.56 29.52
N LEU A 803 5.97 0.42 30.24
CA LEU A 803 5.14 1.33 31.03
C LEU A 803 4.14 2.04 30.10
N TRP A 804 2.88 2.06 30.51
CA TRP A 804 1.89 3.02 30.01
C TRP A 804 1.01 3.51 31.14
N THR A 805 0.85 4.82 31.25
CA THR A 805 -0.20 5.44 32.06
C THR A 805 -0.75 6.70 31.41
N SER A 806 -2.00 7.00 31.69
CA SER A 806 -2.65 8.25 31.32
C SER A 806 -3.58 8.66 32.46
N ASN A 807 -3.44 9.90 32.92
CA ASN A 807 -4.22 10.47 34.02
C ASN A 807 -4.37 12.01 33.82
N PRO A 808 -5.19 12.72 34.62
CA PRO A 808 -5.42 14.15 34.41
C PRO A 808 -4.19 15.07 34.54
N VAL A 809 -3.11 14.61 35.19
CA VAL A 809 -1.88 15.39 35.41
C VAL A 809 -0.83 15.08 34.33
N PHE A 810 -0.68 13.81 33.95
CA PHE A 810 0.30 13.40 32.96
C PHE A 810 -0.06 12.09 32.23
N ASP A 811 0.58 11.90 31.07
CA ASP A 811 0.76 10.57 30.46
C ASP A 811 2.23 10.17 30.60
N ALA A 812 2.53 8.87 30.71
CA ALA A 812 3.90 8.39 30.60
C ALA A 812 3.97 7.06 29.85
N ALA A 813 5.02 6.91 29.04
CA ALA A 813 5.38 5.69 28.35
C ALA A 813 6.89 5.44 28.49
N ASP A 814 7.31 4.17 28.48
CA ASP A 814 8.72 3.81 28.35
C ASP A 814 8.97 2.81 27.22
N GLY A 815 10.25 2.63 26.90
CA GLY A 815 10.71 1.79 25.82
C GLY A 815 12.20 1.52 25.92
N ASP A 816 12.65 0.42 25.32
CA ASP A 816 14.07 0.09 25.27
C ASP A 816 14.56 -0.53 23.95
N TYR A 817 15.85 -0.33 23.70
CA TYR A 817 16.60 -0.89 22.59
C TYR A 817 17.87 -1.58 23.13
N ARG A 818 18.03 -2.88 22.80
CA ARG A 818 19.13 -3.73 23.27
C ARG A 818 19.81 -4.55 22.18
N SER A 819 19.52 -4.25 20.90
CA SER A 819 19.96 -5.08 19.78
C SER A 819 21.37 -4.75 19.26
N GLY A 820 22.09 -3.85 19.94
CA GLY A 820 23.43 -3.38 19.58
C GLY A 820 23.45 -2.35 18.44
N TYR A 821 24.54 -1.59 18.33
CA TYR A 821 24.74 -0.60 17.27
C TYR A 821 25.84 -1.02 16.30
N GLY A 822 25.77 -0.52 15.07
CA GLY A 822 26.70 -0.86 13.99
C GLY A 822 26.24 -2.03 13.12
N PRO A 823 26.80 -2.19 11.92
CA PRO A 823 26.33 -3.15 10.91
C PRO A 823 26.42 -4.61 11.37
N LYS A 824 27.27 -4.93 12.35
CA LYS A 824 27.43 -6.26 12.96
C LYS A 824 26.88 -6.33 14.39
N ARG A 825 26.28 -5.24 14.90
CA ARG A 825 25.82 -5.08 16.29
C ARG A 825 26.96 -5.20 17.30
N GLU A 826 28.13 -4.68 16.93
CA GLU A 826 29.36 -4.80 17.71
C GLU A 826 29.44 -3.87 18.93
N ILE A 827 28.62 -2.82 18.98
CA ILE A 827 28.57 -1.85 20.08
C ILE A 827 27.40 -2.23 21.01
N ASP A 828 27.73 -2.80 22.17
CA ASP A 828 26.78 -3.20 23.22
C ASP A 828 26.44 -2.01 24.14
N VAL A 829 25.54 -1.16 23.66
CA VAL A 829 24.87 -0.13 24.46
C VAL A 829 23.37 -0.41 24.45
N GLN A 830 22.77 -0.39 25.64
CA GLN A 830 21.32 -0.49 25.80
C GLN A 830 20.76 0.91 26.07
N HIS A 831 19.72 1.28 25.33
CA HIS A 831 19.06 2.58 25.43
C HIS A 831 17.66 2.37 26.00
N GLU A 832 17.38 2.94 27.17
CA GLU A 832 16.03 3.07 27.75
C GLU A 832 15.57 4.53 27.56
N ARG A 833 14.36 4.74 27.06
CA ARG A 833 13.73 6.07 26.96
C ARG A 833 12.40 6.07 27.70
N THR A 834 12.21 7.04 28.58
CA THR A 834 10.90 7.37 29.18
C THR A 834 10.44 8.73 28.67
N VAL A 835 9.19 8.80 28.20
CA VAL A 835 8.52 10.03 27.77
C VAL A 835 7.37 10.32 28.73
N VAL A 836 7.31 11.53 29.27
CA VAL A 836 6.28 11.98 30.22
C VAL A 836 5.64 13.26 29.67
N PHE A 837 4.35 13.20 29.31
CA PHE A 837 3.58 14.38 28.90
C PHE A 837 2.96 15.06 30.13
N LEU A 838 3.44 16.24 30.51
CA LEU A 838 2.80 17.04 31.57
C LEU A 838 1.63 17.79 30.95
N ARG A 839 0.40 17.37 31.26
CA ARG A 839 -0.80 17.85 30.59
C ARG A 839 -1.12 19.30 31.01
N PRO A 840 -1.58 20.16 30.07
CA PRO A 840 -1.64 19.99 28.62
C PRO A 840 -0.41 20.59 27.89
N ASP A 841 0.73 20.75 28.56
CA ASP A 841 1.70 21.80 28.24
C ASP A 841 2.88 21.34 27.38
N TYR A 842 3.67 20.36 27.87
CA TYR A 842 4.95 19.96 27.29
C TYR A 842 5.36 18.54 27.71
N TRP A 843 6.40 17.99 27.09
CA TRP A 843 6.95 16.67 27.44
C TRP A 843 8.30 16.79 28.14
N VAL A 844 8.55 15.88 29.08
CA VAL A 844 9.88 15.54 29.57
C VAL A 844 10.30 14.22 28.93
N VAL A 845 11.52 14.16 28.40
CA VAL A 845 12.15 12.93 27.91
C VAL A 845 13.36 12.62 28.77
N LEU A 846 13.49 11.37 29.20
CA LEU A 846 14.67 10.87 29.89
C LEU A 846 15.23 9.69 29.11
N ASP A 847 16.47 9.84 28.64
CA ASP A 847 17.28 8.80 28.03
C ASP A 847 18.26 8.24 29.05
N ARG A 848 18.34 6.91 29.17
CA ARG A 848 19.36 6.20 29.93
C ARG A 848 20.13 5.27 29.03
N LEU A 849 21.45 5.42 29.02
CA LEU A 849 22.35 4.60 28.21
C LEU A 849 23.20 3.73 29.13
N HIS A 850 23.01 2.41 29.02
CA HIS A 850 23.73 1.41 29.78
C HIS A 850 24.83 0.82 28.89
N ALA A 851 26.08 1.08 29.25
CA ALA A 851 27.27 0.73 28.49
C ALA A 851 28.42 0.36 29.42
N GLN A 852 29.45 -0.34 28.90
CA GLN A 852 30.72 -0.54 29.60
C GLN A 852 31.81 0.33 28.98
N GLY A 853 32.33 1.29 29.75
CA GLY A 853 33.35 2.23 29.27
C GLY A 853 32.76 3.43 28.53
N SER A 854 33.62 4.10 27.76
CA SER A 854 33.34 5.39 27.13
C SER A 854 32.86 5.24 25.70
N HIS A 855 31.79 5.95 25.35
CA HIS A 855 31.25 6.04 24.00
C HIS A 855 30.93 7.50 23.64
N ALA A 856 30.87 7.78 22.34
CA ALA A 856 30.28 8.99 21.79
C ALA A 856 28.79 8.77 21.50
N TYR A 857 27.96 9.73 21.90
CA TYR A 857 26.51 9.73 21.70
C TYR A 857 26.10 10.97 20.92
N ASP A 858 25.40 10.78 19.79
CA ASP A 858 24.77 11.85 19.01
C ASP A 858 23.25 11.71 19.18
N ILE A 859 22.60 12.69 19.82
CA ILE A 859 21.17 12.71 20.12
C ILE A 859 20.48 13.68 19.15
N LEU A 860 19.66 13.12 18.25
CA LEU A 860 19.12 13.84 17.10
C LEU A 860 17.68 14.30 17.32
N TRP A 861 17.37 15.55 16.97
CA TRP A 861 16.00 16.09 16.92
C TRP A 861 15.74 16.81 15.59
N HIS A 862 14.84 16.25 14.77
CA HIS A 862 14.50 16.68 13.42
C HIS A 862 13.35 17.70 13.43
N LEU A 863 13.67 18.99 13.46
CA LEU A 863 12.68 20.06 13.52
C LEU A 863 12.04 20.30 12.15
N ASN A 864 10.71 20.36 12.09
CA ASN A 864 9.97 20.68 10.87
C ASN A 864 9.90 22.21 10.63
N ASN A 865 11.07 22.82 10.53
CA ASN A 865 11.27 24.26 10.40
C ASN A 865 12.15 24.56 9.18
N ASP A 866 12.19 25.83 8.77
CA ASP A 866 13.15 26.30 7.75
C ASP A 866 14.46 26.78 8.40
N ALA A 867 14.41 27.20 9.67
CA ALA A 867 15.59 27.59 10.45
C ALA A 867 15.46 27.20 11.93
N ALA A 868 16.61 27.05 12.61
CA ALA A 868 16.67 26.87 14.06
C ALA A 868 17.75 27.78 14.68
N LYS A 869 17.62 28.02 16.00
CA LYS A 869 18.54 28.83 16.82
C LYS A 869 18.81 28.13 18.14
N HIS A 870 19.88 28.50 18.83
CA HIS A 870 20.17 28.00 20.18
C HIS A 870 20.74 29.10 21.09
N ASP A 871 20.72 28.85 22.40
CA ASP A 871 21.41 29.62 23.42
C ASP A 871 22.75 28.96 23.74
N ALA A 872 23.86 29.68 23.53
CA ALA A 872 25.21 29.12 23.69
C ALA A 872 25.62 28.81 25.14
N ARG A 873 24.82 29.18 26.15
CA ARG A 873 25.09 28.88 27.57
C ARG A 873 24.25 27.72 28.09
N THR A 874 22.98 27.67 27.73
CA THR A 874 22.06 26.60 28.18
C THR A 874 21.93 25.45 27.20
N LEU A 875 22.43 25.62 25.96
CA LEU A 875 22.23 24.72 24.83
C LEU A 875 20.75 24.46 24.48
N ALA A 876 19.83 25.24 25.03
CA ALA A 876 18.42 25.19 24.64
C ALA A 876 18.28 25.70 23.20
N ALA A 877 17.59 24.94 22.34
CA ALA A 877 17.48 25.20 20.91
C ALA A 877 16.04 25.14 20.42
N TRP A 878 15.70 25.92 19.39
CA TRP A 878 14.32 26.08 18.95
C TRP A 878 14.19 26.36 17.46
N GLY A 879 13.05 25.94 16.90
CA GLY A 879 12.59 26.35 15.57
C GLY A 879 12.38 27.86 15.51
N ALA A 880 12.82 28.49 14.42
CA ALA A 880 12.94 29.95 14.32
C ALA A 880 12.03 30.58 13.26
N ASP A 881 11.01 29.85 12.78
CA ASP A 881 10.08 30.33 11.76
C ASP A 881 9.14 31.40 12.33
N PRO A 882 8.95 32.56 11.68
CA PRO A 882 8.12 33.65 12.20
C PRO A 882 6.61 33.39 12.01
N GLY A 883 5.79 33.86 12.96
CA GLY A 883 4.33 33.86 12.85
C GLY A 883 3.64 32.49 13.00
N VAL A 884 4.40 31.42 13.17
CA VAL A 884 3.93 30.04 13.30
C VAL A 884 4.30 29.44 14.65
N ALA A 885 3.76 28.25 14.94
CA ALA A 885 4.18 27.47 16.10
C ALA A 885 5.60 26.89 15.90
N ASN A 886 6.34 26.82 16.99
CA ASN A 886 7.70 26.30 17.05
C ASN A 886 7.88 25.39 18.27
N LEU A 887 8.93 24.57 18.25
CA LEU A 887 9.35 23.73 19.37
C LEU A 887 10.59 24.34 20.04
N LEU A 888 10.62 24.38 21.37
CA LEU A 888 11.82 24.59 22.18
C LEU A 888 12.26 23.24 22.77
N VAL A 889 13.51 22.87 22.54
CA VAL A 889 14.20 21.72 23.13
C VAL A 889 15.20 22.25 24.16
N THR A 890 14.97 21.95 25.43
CA THR A 890 15.82 22.40 26.54
C THR A 890 16.49 21.18 27.20
N PRO A 891 17.82 21.01 27.10
CA PRO A 891 18.52 19.95 27.80
C PRO A 891 18.69 20.27 29.29
N ALA A 892 18.78 19.23 30.12
CA ALA A 892 19.43 19.33 31.43
C ALA A 892 20.93 19.60 31.24
N ALA A 893 21.52 20.41 32.11
CA ALA A 893 22.96 20.68 32.07
C ALA A 893 23.77 19.41 32.32
N ALA A 894 24.60 19.01 31.34
CA ALA A 894 25.51 17.88 31.44
C ALA A 894 26.94 18.29 31.02
N THR A 895 27.95 17.89 31.80
CA THR A 895 29.36 18.22 31.53
C THR A 895 29.80 17.58 30.22
N GLY A 896 30.32 18.38 29.28
CA GLY A 896 30.79 17.89 27.99
C GLY A 896 29.71 17.77 26.91
N LEU A 897 28.44 18.08 27.23
CA LEU A 897 27.38 18.18 26.22
C LEU A 897 27.66 19.35 25.28
N ALA A 898 27.56 19.12 23.98
CA ALA A 898 27.65 20.12 22.92
C ALA A 898 26.43 20.04 21.99
N LEU A 899 26.25 21.04 21.12
CA LEU A 899 25.19 21.08 20.12
C LEU A 899 25.76 21.55 18.77
N GLU A 900 25.45 20.81 17.70
CA GLU A 900 25.54 21.25 16.31
C GLU A 900 24.12 21.38 15.74
N ILE A 901 23.86 22.41 14.93
CA ILE A 901 22.62 22.49 14.12
C ILE A 901 22.99 22.17 12.69
N VAL A 902 22.58 21.00 12.21
CA VAL A 902 22.88 20.50 10.86
C VAL A 902 21.70 20.78 9.94
N THR A 903 21.94 21.21 8.71
CA THR A 903 20.88 21.45 7.71
C THR A 903 21.41 21.12 6.32
N GLY A 904 20.80 20.13 5.66
CA GLY A 904 21.16 19.74 4.29
C GLY A 904 22.58 19.20 4.10
N ARG A 905 23.17 18.51 5.08
CA ARG A 905 24.49 17.88 4.94
C ARG A 905 24.40 16.66 4.04
N GLU A 906 25.25 16.61 3.01
CA GLU A 906 25.20 15.58 1.97
C GLU A 906 26.08 14.34 2.26
N ASP A 907 27.09 14.44 3.13
CA ASP A 907 27.96 13.30 3.49
C ASP A 907 28.51 13.43 4.94
N PRO A 908 28.21 12.49 5.85
CA PRO A 908 27.06 11.59 5.76
C PRO A 908 25.76 12.41 5.70
N VAL A 909 24.76 11.88 5.00
CA VAL A 909 23.45 12.55 4.81
C VAL A 909 22.82 12.85 6.17
N LEU A 910 22.47 14.12 6.42
CA LEU A 910 21.76 14.56 7.63
C LEU A 910 21.07 15.92 7.40
N GLY A 911 19.93 16.15 8.05
CA GLY A 911 19.23 17.44 7.94
C GLY A 911 18.39 17.57 6.68
N PHE A 912 17.73 16.48 6.28
CA PHE A 912 16.77 16.44 5.18
C PHE A 912 15.46 15.75 5.63
N ALA A 913 14.34 16.18 5.05
CA ALA A 913 13.04 15.51 5.12
C ALA A 913 12.74 14.87 3.74
N PRO A 914 13.20 13.63 3.44
CA PRO A 914 13.35 13.18 2.05
C PRO A 914 12.02 12.93 1.33
N ALA A 915 10.97 12.57 2.08
CA ALA A 915 9.59 12.47 1.57
C ALA A 915 9.07 13.76 0.88
N SER A 916 9.70 14.91 1.12
CA SER A 916 9.40 16.20 0.49
C SER A 916 10.36 16.58 -0.65
N ARG A 917 10.91 15.60 -1.37
CA ARG A 917 11.93 15.76 -2.44
C ARG A 917 13.23 16.41 -1.93
N LYS A 918 13.75 15.91 -0.80
CA LYS A 918 15.00 16.37 -0.16
C LYS A 918 14.95 17.84 0.32
N LYS A 919 13.84 18.28 0.91
CA LYS A 919 13.82 19.59 1.60
C LYS A 919 14.87 19.57 2.75
N PRO A 920 15.81 20.53 2.80
CA PRO A 920 16.67 20.70 3.97
C PRO A 920 15.83 21.10 5.19
N ILE A 921 16.15 20.53 6.35
CA ILE A 921 15.54 20.88 7.64
C ILE A 921 16.64 20.94 8.72
N PRO A 922 16.48 21.76 9.77
CA PRO A 922 17.41 21.80 10.88
C PRO A 922 17.26 20.58 11.79
N VAL A 923 18.36 19.86 11.97
CA VAL A 923 18.52 18.81 12.98
C VAL A 923 19.36 19.37 14.12
N LEU A 924 18.85 19.25 15.34
CA LEU A 924 19.62 19.49 16.55
C LEU A 924 20.39 18.21 16.86
N ASP A 925 21.70 18.25 16.71
CA ASP A 925 22.62 17.15 16.97
C ASP A 925 23.38 17.46 18.28
N TYR A 926 22.87 16.93 19.39
CA TYR A 926 23.49 17.08 20.69
C TYR A 926 24.51 15.97 20.90
N ARG A 927 25.77 16.33 21.18
CA ARG A 927 26.87 15.36 21.31
C ARG A 927 27.41 15.29 22.73
N LEU A 928 27.67 14.08 23.19
CA LEU A 928 28.33 13.81 24.47
C LEU A 928 29.31 12.63 24.32
N VAL A 929 30.50 12.74 24.91
CA VAL A 929 31.40 11.60 25.15
C VAL A 929 31.45 11.36 26.65
N ALA A 930 31.08 10.17 27.10
CA ALA A 930 30.99 9.84 28.53
C ALA A 930 31.11 8.33 28.79
N ASP A 931 31.63 7.98 29.98
CA ASP A 931 31.61 6.62 30.51
C ASP A 931 30.20 6.22 30.98
N GLY A 932 29.77 5.01 30.64
CA GLY A 932 28.47 4.47 31.05
C GLY A 932 28.37 4.11 32.55
N PRO A 933 27.17 4.16 33.16
CA PRO A 933 25.89 4.53 32.56
C PRO A 933 25.67 6.05 32.50
N VAL A 934 24.98 6.51 31.45
CA VAL A 934 24.67 7.93 31.21
C VAL A 934 23.17 8.18 31.38
N SER A 935 22.78 9.37 31.81
CA SER A 935 21.37 9.82 31.81
C SER A 935 21.27 11.23 31.25
N LEU A 936 20.40 11.43 30.27
CA LEU A 936 20.15 12.71 29.59
C LEU A 936 18.68 13.06 29.67
N ALA A 937 18.36 14.27 30.12
CA ALA A 937 16.99 14.72 30.28
C ALA A 937 16.70 15.97 29.44
N TRP A 938 15.49 16.05 28.91
CA TRP A 938 15.06 17.08 27.97
C TRP A 938 13.66 17.56 28.32
N ALA A 939 13.37 18.85 28.12
CA ALA A 939 12.00 19.34 27.99
C ALA A 939 11.73 19.73 26.52
N LEU A 940 10.65 19.20 25.97
CA LEU A 940 10.14 19.49 24.63
C LEU A 940 8.88 20.37 24.77
N THR A 941 9.04 21.68 24.61
CA THR A 941 8.00 22.69 24.85
C THR A 941 7.52 23.35 23.55
N PRO A 942 6.37 22.96 23.00
CA PRO A 942 5.71 23.71 21.93
C PRO A 942 5.32 25.12 22.39
N TYR A 943 5.42 26.11 21.49
CA TYR A 943 4.93 27.46 21.75
C TYR A 943 4.48 28.17 20.46
N ARG A 944 3.66 29.22 20.64
CA ARG A 944 3.22 30.16 19.59
C ARG A 944 3.47 31.58 20.11
N GLY A 945 4.02 32.45 19.27
CA GLY A 945 4.38 33.81 19.67
C GLY A 945 5.73 33.89 20.38
N GLU A 946 5.77 34.45 21.58
CA GLU A 946 7.02 34.63 22.35
C GLU A 946 7.59 33.29 22.84
N ARG A 947 8.92 33.15 22.74
CA ARG A 947 9.63 31.95 23.22
C ARG A 947 9.57 31.87 24.74
N PRO A 948 9.07 30.79 25.35
CA PRO A 948 9.03 30.65 26.80
C PRO A 948 10.43 30.55 27.40
N GLN A 949 10.58 31.04 28.63
CA GLN A 949 11.74 30.76 29.46
C GLN A 949 11.52 29.41 30.14
N VAL A 950 12.34 28.42 29.77
CA VAL A 950 12.32 27.07 30.33
C VAL A 950 13.74 26.69 30.73
N GLY A 951 13.92 26.22 31.96
CA GLY A 951 15.16 25.63 32.45
C GLY A 951 14.93 24.20 32.90
N VAL A 952 15.90 23.32 32.70
CA VAL A 952 15.83 21.90 33.08
C VAL A 952 17.07 21.54 33.90
N ALA A 953 16.87 20.82 35.00
CA ALA A 953 17.91 20.19 35.79
C ALA A 953 17.57 18.71 35.99
N ALA A 954 18.58 17.84 36.04
CA ALA A 954 18.39 16.42 36.32
C ALA A 954 19.32 15.98 37.46
N GLU A 955 18.77 15.25 38.43
CA GLU A 955 19.48 14.75 39.60
C GLU A 955 19.23 13.25 39.78
N ALA A 956 20.29 12.49 40.01
CA ALA A 956 20.17 11.11 40.48
C ALA A 956 19.65 11.10 41.93
N ARG A 957 18.63 10.28 42.23
CA ARG A 957 18.01 10.17 43.55
C ARG A 957 17.65 8.70 43.81
N ASP A 958 18.25 8.10 44.84
CA ASP A 958 18.01 6.75 45.38
C ASP A 958 17.33 5.77 44.41
N GLY A 959 18.10 5.33 43.41
CA GLY A 959 17.67 4.32 42.45
C GLY A 959 16.92 4.85 41.22
N GLY A 960 16.72 6.16 41.05
CA GLY A 960 16.10 6.77 39.86
C GLY A 960 16.60 8.20 39.58
N THR A 961 15.82 8.96 38.81
CA THR A 961 16.19 10.31 38.33
C THR A 961 15.05 11.29 38.58
N VAL A 962 15.32 12.45 39.18
CA VAL A 962 14.40 13.59 39.23
C VAL A 962 14.80 14.59 38.16
N VAL A 963 13.88 14.89 37.24
CA VAL A 963 13.98 15.99 36.28
C VAL A 963 13.12 17.15 36.80
N THR A 964 13.75 18.29 37.06
CA THR A 964 13.10 19.52 37.50
C THR A 964 13.03 20.49 36.33
N VAL A 965 11.82 20.93 35.97
CA VAL A 965 11.57 21.90 34.91
C VAL A 965 11.04 23.19 35.51
N THR A 966 11.79 24.28 35.38
CA THR A 966 11.36 25.62 35.80
C THR A 966 10.84 26.38 34.59
N HIS A 967 9.66 26.98 34.73
CA HIS A 967 8.99 27.71 33.65
C HIS A 967 8.20 28.91 34.20
N GLY A 968 7.63 29.72 33.32
CA GLY A 968 6.95 30.97 33.68
C GLY A 968 5.77 30.83 34.66
N GLN A 969 5.21 29.64 34.86
CA GLN A 969 4.11 29.41 35.82
C GLN A 969 4.56 28.78 37.15
N GLY A 970 5.80 28.28 37.25
CA GLY A 970 6.31 27.64 38.46
C GLY A 970 7.39 26.60 38.18
N THR A 971 7.33 25.48 38.90
CA THR A 971 8.30 24.39 38.80
C THR A 971 7.59 23.04 38.83
N ASP A 972 7.84 22.20 37.83
CA ASP A 972 7.37 20.81 37.79
C ASP A 972 8.56 19.86 38.05
N ALA A 973 8.39 18.90 38.95
CA ALA A 973 9.36 17.86 39.28
C ALA A 973 8.83 16.50 38.82
N VAL A 974 9.57 15.83 37.95
CA VAL A 974 9.25 14.52 37.38
C VAL A 974 10.30 13.51 37.85
N TYR A 975 9.90 12.62 38.76
CA TYR A 975 10.71 11.45 39.09
C TYR A 975 10.39 10.30 38.14
N VAL A 976 11.45 9.63 37.67
CA VAL A 976 11.39 8.44 36.83
C VAL A 976 12.32 7.39 37.45
N ALA A 977 11.78 6.22 37.78
CA ALA A 977 12.56 5.04 38.14
C ALA A 977 13.10 4.33 36.87
N PRO A 978 14.16 3.50 36.97
CA PRO A 978 14.58 2.60 35.90
C PRO A 978 13.46 1.64 35.53
N ARG A 979 13.43 1.20 34.27
CA ARG A 979 12.38 0.32 33.76
C ARG A 979 12.16 -0.91 34.65
N GLY A 980 10.89 -1.19 34.96
CA GLY A 980 10.48 -2.30 35.82
C GLY A 980 10.83 -2.14 37.31
N LYS A 981 11.27 -0.96 37.77
CA LYS A 981 11.48 -0.66 39.19
C LYS A 981 10.42 0.31 39.72
N ARG A 982 9.97 0.06 40.95
CA ARG A 982 9.12 0.97 41.73
C ARG A 982 9.89 1.44 42.95
N LEU A 983 9.86 2.74 43.24
CA LEU A 983 10.64 3.35 44.31
C LEU A 983 9.83 4.40 45.06
N SER A 984 10.11 4.55 46.36
CA SER A 984 9.55 5.59 47.21
C SER A 984 10.42 6.83 47.15
N VAL A 985 9.88 7.94 46.67
CA VAL A 985 10.57 9.24 46.57
C VAL A 985 9.78 10.31 47.32
N THR A 986 10.47 11.19 48.05
CA THR A 986 9.84 12.36 48.67
C THR A 986 10.00 13.58 47.75
N LEU A 987 8.97 13.92 46.98
CA LEU A 987 8.92 15.12 46.14
C LEU A 987 8.09 16.21 46.83
N ALA A 988 8.65 17.42 46.94
CA ALA A 988 8.00 18.58 47.59
C ALA A 988 7.36 18.27 48.97
N GLY A 989 8.01 17.41 49.77
CA GLY A 989 7.51 17.01 51.09
C GLY A 989 6.40 15.93 51.08
N ARG A 990 6.08 15.34 49.93
CA ARG A 990 5.17 14.20 49.79
C ARG A 990 5.92 12.93 49.41
N GLU A 991 5.73 11.86 50.17
CA GLU A 991 6.19 10.52 49.76
C GLU A 991 5.28 9.98 48.65
N LEU A 992 5.88 9.54 47.55
CA LEU A 992 5.24 9.04 46.34
C LEU A 992 5.90 7.71 45.95
N GLN A 993 5.12 6.69 45.60
CA GLN A 993 5.62 5.33 45.33
C GLN A 993 5.14 4.81 43.97
N GLY A 994 6.06 4.57 43.04
CA GLY A 994 5.73 4.07 41.69
C GLY A 994 6.91 4.09 40.72
N GLN A 995 6.62 3.93 39.42
CA GLN A 995 7.63 4.04 38.35
C GLN A 995 7.87 5.48 37.90
N VAL A 996 6.81 6.30 37.79
CA VAL A 996 6.89 7.73 37.44
C VAL A 996 6.04 8.52 38.41
N ALA A 997 6.57 9.63 38.94
CA ALA A 997 5.83 10.54 39.80
C ALA A 997 6.02 11.99 39.36
N VAL A 998 4.92 12.74 39.26
CA VAL A 998 4.94 14.15 38.86
C VAL A 998 4.39 14.99 39.99
N VAL A 999 5.10 16.07 40.35
CA VAL A 999 4.63 17.13 41.24
C VAL A 999 4.75 18.45 40.53
N ARG A 1000 3.65 19.19 40.44
CA ARG A 1000 3.57 20.53 39.86
C ARG A 1000 3.42 21.56 40.96
N SER A 1001 4.25 22.60 40.98
CA SER A 1001 4.19 23.71 41.93
C SER A 1001 4.11 25.05 41.22
N ASP A 1002 3.38 26.00 41.81
CA ASP A 1002 3.28 27.38 41.31
C ASP A 1002 4.54 28.22 41.61
N GLN A 1003 4.52 29.50 41.22
CA GLN A 1003 5.60 30.46 41.50
C GLN A 1003 5.89 30.69 43.00
N SER A 1004 4.96 30.37 43.91
CA SER A 1004 5.17 30.44 45.37
C SER A 1004 5.78 29.15 45.94
N GLY A 1005 5.89 28.10 45.13
CA GLY A 1005 6.30 26.76 45.53
C GLY A 1005 5.15 25.88 46.03
N ALA A 1006 3.91 26.38 46.05
CA ALA A 1006 2.75 25.61 46.49
C ALA A 1006 2.40 24.52 45.46
N VAL A 1007 2.22 23.28 45.93
CA VAL A 1007 1.89 22.13 45.08
C VAL A 1007 0.46 22.27 44.55
N VAL A 1008 0.33 22.44 43.24
CA VAL A 1008 -0.96 22.55 42.53
C VAL A 1008 -1.46 21.21 41.98
N ALA A 1009 -0.56 20.27 41.68
CA ALA A 1009 -0.91 18.90 41.32
C ALA A 1009 0.19 17.92 41.78
N ALA A 1010 -0.18 16.69 42.13
CA ALA A 1010 0.76 15.60 42.34
C ALA A 1010 0.09 14.27 42.01
N GLN A 1011 0.76 13.43 41.23
CA GLN A 1011 0.22 12.14 40.77
C GLN A 1011 1.35 11.13 40.54
N VAL A 1012 1.02 9.84 40.65
CA VAL A 1012 1.97 8.74 40.49
C VAL A 1012 1.43 7.70 39.52
N ALA A 1013 2.32 7.14 38.69
CA ALA A 1013 2.15 5.96 37.87
C ALA A 1013 2.60 4.75 38.70
N PRO A 1014 1.72 3.78 38.99
CA PRO A 1014 2.04 2.67 39.87
C PRO A 1014 3.16 1.79 39.30
#